data_AF-A0A2J8NLY0-F1
#
_entry.id   AF-A0A2J8NLY0-F1
#
_cell.length_a   1.000
_cell.length_b   1.000
_cell.length_c   1.000
_cell.angle_alpha   90.00
_cell.angle_beta   90.00
_cell.angle_gamma   90.00
#
_symmetry.space_group_name_H-M   'P 1'
#
loop_
_entity.id
_entity.type
_entity.pdbx_description
1 polymer ?
#
loop_
_entity_poly.entity_id
_entity_poly.type
_entity_poly.pdbx_seq_one_letter_code
_entity_poly.pdbx_strand_id
1 'polypeptide(L)'
;MEIDMTYQLKVIQQSLEQEEAEHKATKARLADKNKIYESIEEAKSEAMKEMEKKLLEERTLKQKVENLLLEAEKRCSLLDCDLKQSQQKINELLKQKDVLNEDVRNLTLKIEQETQKRCLTQNDLKMQTQQVNTLKMSEKQLKQENNHLMEMKMNLEKQNAELRKERQDADGQMKELQDQLEAEQYFSTLYKTQVRELKEECEEKTKLGKELQQKKQELQDERDSLAAQLEITLTKADSEQLARSIAEEQYSDLEKEKIMKELEIKEMMARHKQELTEKDATIASLEETNRTLTSDVANLANEKEELNNKLKDVQEQLSRLKDEEISAAAIKAQFEKQLLTERTLKTQAVNKLAEIMNRKEPVKRGNDTDVRRKEKENRKLHMELKSEREKLTQQMIKYQKELNEMQAQIAEESQIRIELQMTLDSKDSDIEQLRSQLQALHIGLDSSSIGSGPGDAEADDGFPESRLEGWLSLPVRNNTKKFGWVKKYVIVSSKKILFYDSEQDKEQSNPYMVLDIDKLFHVRPVTQTDVYRADAKEIPRIFQILYANEGESKKEQEFPVEPVGEKSNYICHKGHEFIPTLYHFPTNCEACMKPLWHMFKPPPALECRRCHIKCHKDHMDKKEEIIAPCKVYYDISTAKNLLLLANSTEEQQKWVSRLVKKIPKKPPAPDPFARSSPRTSMKIQQNQSIRRPSRQLAPNKPS
;
A
#
# COMPACT_ATOMS: atom_id res chain seq x y z
N MET A 1 -215.73 -165.34 -70.10
CA MET A 1 -214.91 -165.70 -71.28
C MET A 1 -214.25 -164.44 -71.83
N GLU A 2 -213.06 -164.60 -72.39
CA GLU A 2 -212.50 -163.84 -73.54
C GLU A 2 -212.23 -162.32 -73.47
N ILE A 3 -212.79 -161.55 -72.53
CA ILE A 3 -212.50 -160.09 -72.41
C ILE A 3 -211.29 -159.81 -71.48
N ASP A 4 -210.67 -160.87 -70.96
CA ASP A 4 -209.55 -160.91 -70.00
C ASP A 4 -208.30 -160.11 -70.43
N MET A 5 -207.80 -160.34 -71.65
CA MET A 5 -206.38 -160.16 -71.95
C MET A 5 -206.02 -158.83 -72.63
N THR A 6 -206.98 -158.13 -73.24
CA THR A 6 -206.70 -156.96 -74.11
C THR A 6 -206.47 -155.66 -73.32
N TYR A 7 -207.06 -155.50 -72.14
CA TYR A 7 -206.90 -154.28 -71.33
C TYR A 7 -205.53 -154.22 -70.64
N GLN A 8 -205.05 -155.36 -70.10
CA GLN A 8 -203.77 -155.43 -69.38
C GLN A 8 -202.58 -155.04 -70.28
N LEU A 9 -202.60 -155.47 -71.55
CA LEU A 9 -201.57 -155.14 -72.54
C LEU A 9 -201.41 -153.63 -72.77
N LYS A 10 -202.50 -152.85 -72.71
CA LYS A 10 -202.47 -151.41 -73.03
C LYS A 10 -201.93 -150.54 -71.89
N VAL A 11 -202.07 -151.00 -70.63
CA VAL A 11 -201.50 -150.32 -69.46
C VAL A 11 -199.98 -150.53 -69.38
N ILE A 12 -199.50 -151.74 -69.70
CA ILE A 12 -198.07 -152.07 -69.71
C ILE A 12 -197.33 -151.23 -70.77
N GLN A 13 -197.95 -150.92 -71.91
CA GLN A 13 -197.38 -150.03 -72.93
C GLN A 13 -197.07 -148.62 -72.38
N GLN A 14 -198.00 -148.01 -71.63
CA GLN A 14 -197.78 -146.69 -71.03
C GLN A 14 -196.69 -146.71 -69.94
N SER A 15 -196.50 -147.85 -69.25
CA SER A 15 -195.45 -148.00 -68.25
C SER A 15 -194.04 -147.94 -68.83
N LEU A 16 -193.86 -148.17 -70.14
CA LEU A 16 -192.55 -148.12 -70.80
C LEU A 16 -192.24 -146.73 -71.37
N GLU A 17 -193.22 -146.11 -72.05
CA GLU A 17 -193.07 -144.78 -72.67
C GLU A 17 -192.75 -143.68 -71.63
N GLN A 18 -193.24 -143.83 -70.39
CA GLN A 18 -192.96 -142.87 -69.31
C GLN A 18 -191.54 -142.99 -68.73
N GLU A 19 -190.96 -144.21 -68.66
CA GLU A 19 -189.60 -144.38 -68.12
C GLU A 19 -188.51 -143.89 -69.10
N GLU A 20 -188.69 -144.14 -70.40
CA GLU A 20 -187.77 -143.63 -71.44
C GLU A 20 -187.68 -142.09 -71.44
N ALA A 21 -188.78 -141.40 -71.13
CA ALA A 21 -188.83 -139.95 -71.05
C ALA A 21 -187.99 -139.41 -69.87
N GLU A 22 -188.11 -140.00 -68.69
CA GLU A 22 -187.38 -139.56 -67.49
C GLU A 22 -185.89 -139.88 -67.55
N HIS A 23 -185.51 -141.07 -68.04
CA HIS A 23 -184.09 -141.44 -68.18
C HIS A 23 -183.34 -140.50 -69.17
N LYS A 24 -184.05 -139.91 -70.13
CA LYS A 24 -183.51 -138.92 -71.06
C LYS A 24 -183.22 -137.57 -70.38
N ALA A 25 -184.04 -137.16 -69.41
CA ALA A 25 -183.85 -135.92 -68.66
C ALA A 25 -182.63 -135.98 -67.70
N THR A 26 -182.40 -137.13 -67.06
CA THR A 26 -181.27 -137.33 -66.13
C THR A 26 -179.92 -137.22 -66.83
N LYS A 27 -179.81 -137.72 -68.06
CA LYS A 27 -178.57 -137.69 -68.86
C LYS A 27 -178.12 -136.28 -69.23
N ALA A 28 -179.05 -135.35 -69.44
CA ALA A 28 -178.74 -133.95 -69.77
C ALA A 28 -178.03 -133.20 -68.61
N ARG A 29 -178.50 -133.41 -67.37
CA ARG A 29 -177.96 -132.69 -66.19
C ARG A 29 -176.52 -133.06 -65.82
N LEU A 30 -176.04 -134.23 -66.26
CA LEU A 30 -174.67 -134.67 -65.98
C LEU A 30 -173.64 -134.05 -66.95
N ALA A 31 -174.01 -133.80 -68.21
CA ALA A 31 -173.11 -133.21 -69.19
C ALA A 31 -172.70 -131.76 -68.82
N ASP A 32 -173.67 -130.97 -68.37
CA ASP A 32 -173.48 -129.56 -68.00
C ASP A 32 -172.58 -129.42 -66.76
N LYS A 33 -172.64 -130.39 -65.83
CA LYS A 33 -171.88 -130.38 -64.59
C LYS A 33 -170.39 -130.66 -64.78
N ASN A 34 -170.00 -131.44 -65.81
CA ASN A 34 -168.60 -131.67 -66.14
C ASN A 34 -167.95 -130.41 -66.74
N LYS A 35 -168.65 -129.70 -67.62
CA LYS A 35 -168.09 -128.57 -68.37
C LYS A 35 -167.72 -127.36 -67.49
N ILE A 36 -168.33 -127.25 -66.31
CA ILE A 36 -167.99 -126.23 -65.31
C ILE A 36 -166.70 -126.57 -64.55
N TYR A 37 -166.38 -127.85 -64.36
CA TYR A 37 -165.22 -128.28 -63.57
C TYR A 37 -163.89 -128.01 -64.28
N GLU A 38 -163.81 -128.25 -65.59
CA GLU A 38 -162.59 -128.04 -66.38
C GLU A 38 -162.15 -126.56 -66.36
N SER A 39 -163.09 -125.63 -66.54
CA SER A 39 -162.81 -124.19 -66.57
C SER A 39 -162.32 -123.60 -65.25
N ILE A 40 -162.55 -124.27 -64.11
CA ILE A 40 -162.13 -123.77 -62.78
C ILE A 40 -160.68 -124.19 -62.46
N GLU A 41 -160.26 -125.36 -62.91
CA GLU A 41 -158.94 -125.90 -62.59
C GLU A 41 -157.82 -125.27 -63.45
N GLU A 42 -158.13 -124.93 -64.71
CA GLU A 42 -157.22 -124.25 -65.62
C GLU A 42 -156.83 -122.85 -65.10
N ALA A 43 -157.82 -122.07 -64.64
CA ALA A 43 -157.59 -120.73 -64.07
C ALA A 43 -156.72 -120.74 -62.78
N LYS A 44 -156.79 -121.81 -61.97
CA LYS A 44 -155.89 -121.99 -60.82
C LYS A 44 -154.45 -122.25 -61.25
N SER A 45 -154.24 -123.00 -62.35
CA SER A 45 -152.91 -123.35 -62.84
C SER A 45 -152.14 -122.10 -63.30
N GLU A 46 -152.77 -121.23 -64.08
CA GLU A 46 -152.16 -119.97 -64.52
C GLU A 46 -151.83 -119.03 -63.36
N ALA A 47 -152.73 -118.92 -62.37
CA ALA A 47 -152.50 -118.12 -61.16
C ALA A 47 -151.32 -118.64 -60.32
N MET A 48 -151.14 -119.96 -60.24
CA MET A 48 -150.00 -120.57 -59.53
C MET A 48 -148.68 -120.26 -60.23
N LYS A 49 -148.57 -120.46 -61.56
CA LYS A 49 -147.35 -120.18 -62.34
C LYS A 49 -146.91 -118.72 -62.22
N GLU A 50 -147.84 -117.77 -62.31
CA GLU A 50 -147.55 -116.33 -62.17
C GLU A 50 -147.12 -115.97 -60.74
N MET A 51 -147.60 -116.68 -59.70
CA MET A 51 -147.14 -116.50 -58.33
C MET A 51 -145.76 -117.12 -58.08
N GLU A 52 -145.47 -118.30 -58.64
CA GLU A 52 -144.13 -118.91 -58.59
C GLU A 52 -143.08 -118.05 -59.29
N LYS A 53 -143.42 -117.50 -60.47
CA LYS A 53 -142.59 -116.54 -61.20
C LYS A 53 -142.30 -115.30 -60.36
N LYS A 54 -143.31 -114.67 -59.75
CA LYS A 54 -143.11 -113.52 -58.85
C LYS A 54 -142.27 -113.86 -57.63
N LEU A 55 -142.46 -115.04 -57.04
CA LEU A 55 -141.63 -115.52 -55.93
C LEU A 55 -140.16 -115.72 -56.35
N LEU A 56 -139.90 -116.16 -57.59
CA LEU A 56 -138.56 -116.27 -58.15
C LEU A 56 -137.96 -114.87 -58.43
N GLU A 57 -138.72 -113.96 -59.04
CA GLU A 57 -138.32 -112.58 -59.29
C GLU A 57 -137.94 -111.87 -57.98
N GLU A 58 -138.80 -111.91 -56.96
CA GLU A 58 -138.54 -111.41 -55.60
C GLU A 58 -137.29 -112.04 -54.96
N ARG A 59 -137.09 -113.36 -55.10
CA ARG A 59 -135.85 -114.01 -54.63
C ARG A 59 -134.60 -113.46 -55.33
N THR A 60 -134.66 -113.20 -56.64
CA THR A 60 -133.51 -112.59 -57.35
C THR A 60 -133.32 -111.11 -57.02
N LEU A 61 -134.39 -110.36 -56.77
CA LEU A 61 -134.32 -108.95 -56.32
C LEU A 61 -133.74 -108.86 -54.92
N LYS A 62 -134.22 -109.69 -53.99
CA LYS A 62 -133.65 -109.84 -52.64
C LYS A 62 -132.16 -110.15 -52.71
N GLN A 63 -131.74 -111.17 -53.48
CA GLN A 63 -130.31 -111.52 -53.61
C GLN A 63 -129.47 -110.36 -54.19
N LYS A 64 -130.02 -109.59 -55.15
CA LYS A 64 -129.35 -108.38 -55.68
C LYS A 64 -129.19 -107.30 -54.61
N VAL A 65 -130.23 -107.05 -53.80
CA VAL A 65 -130.20 -106.07 -52.71
C VAL A 65 -129.24 -106.50 -51.60
N GLU A 66 -129.24 -107.78 -51.20
CA GLU A 66 -128.29 -108.33 -50.23
C GLU A 66 -126.84 -108.23 -50.74
N ASN A 67 -126.59 -108.52 -52.02
CA ASN A 67 -125.27 -108.35 -52.63
C ASN A 67 -124.83 -106.86 -52.66
N LEU A 68 -125.73 -105.93 -52.99
CA LEU A 68 -125.47 -104.49 -52.98
C LEU A 68 -125.24 -103.95 -51.56
N LEU A 69 -125.96 -104.47 -50.57
CA LEU A 69 -125.75 -104.14 -49.16
C LEU A 69 -124.36 -104.61 -48.70
N LEU A 70 -124.00 -105.87 -48.96
CA LEU A 70 -122.68 -106.42 -48.64
C LEU A 70 -121.54 -105.64 -49.35
N GLU A 71 -121.76 -105.18 -50.58
CA GLU A 71 -120.77 -104.35 -51.27
C GLU A 71 -120.70 -102.92 -50.67
N ALA A 72 -121.83 -102.34 -50.26
CA ALA A 72 -121.86 -101.05 -49.57
C ALA A 72 -121.18 -101.14 -48.18
N GLU A 73 -121.48 -102.17 -47.40
CA GLU A 73 -120.83 -102.45 -46.11
C GLU A 73 -119.31 -102.65 -46.28
N LYS A 74 -118.89 -103.39 -47.31
CA LYS A 74 -117.48 -103.54 -47.66
C LYS A 74 -116.83 -102.20 -48.02
N ARG A 75 -117.49 -101.35 -48.81
CA ARG A 75 -116.99 -100.00 -49.16
C ARG A 75 -116.91 -99.09 -47.93
N CYS A 76 -117.90 -99.12 -47.04
CA CYS A 76 -117.88 -98.38 -45.78
C CYS A 76 -116.77 -98.86 -44.83
N SER A 77 -116.53 -100.18 -44.75
CA SER A 77 -115.43 -100.77 -43.96
C SER A 77 -114.05 -100.37 -44.50
N LEU A 78 -113.88 -100.33 -45.82
CA LEU A 78 -112.66 -99.80 -46.44
C LEU A 78 -112.46 -98.30 -46.13
N LEU A 79 -113.51 -97.48 -46.28
CA LEU A 79 -113.44 -96.04 -45.99
C LEU A 79 -113.19 -95.73 -44.51
N ASP A 80 -113.73 -96.54 -43.59
CA ASP A 80 -113.42 -96.46 -42.15
C ASP A 80 -111.96 -96.84 -41.85
N CYS A 81 -111.40 -97.82 -42.57
CA CYS A 81 -109.98 -98.16 -42.51
C CYS A 81 -109.11 -96.99 -43.02
N ASP A 82 -109.42 -96.45 -44.20
CA ASP A 82 -108.71 -95.32 -44.82
C ASP A 82 -108.79 -94.05 -43.94
N LEU A 83 -109.95 -93.79 -43.32
CA LEU A 83 -110.15 -92.69 -42.37
C LEU A 83 -109.33 -92.91 -41.09
N LYS A 84 -109.30 -94.12 -40.54
CA LYS A 84 -108.47 -94.46 -39.37
C LYS A 84 -106.98 -94.34 -39.68
N GLN A 85 -106.53 -94.80 -40.84
CA GLN A 85 -105.15 -94.66 -41.29
C GLN A 85 -104.78 -93.18 -41.51
N SER A 86 -105.68 -92.40 -42.09
CA SER A 86 -105.51 -90.95 -42.28
C SER A 86 -105.45 -90.20 -40.94
N GLN A 87 -106.33 -90.53 -40.00
CA GLN A 87 -106.32 -89.95 -38.65
C GLN A 87 -105.06 -90.35 -37.86
N GLN A 88 -104.59 -91.59 -37.99
CA GLN A 88 -103.30 -92.01 -37.43
C GLN A 88 -102.15 -91.19 -38.03
N LYS A 89 -102.15 -90.94 -39.35
CA LYS A 89 -101.11 -90.12 -40.00
C LYS A 89 -101.17 -88.66 -39.59
N ILE A 90 -102.36 -88.07 -39.43
CA ILE A 90 -102.55 -86.72 -38.88
C ILE A 90 -102.04 -86.66 -37.43
N ASN A 91 -102.37 -87.65 -36.60
CA ASN A 91 -101.89 -87.73 -35.21
C ASN A 91 -100.36 -87.89 -35.13
N GLU A 92 -99.73 -88.59 -36.07
CA GLU A 92 -98.28 -88.69 -36.20
C GLU A 92 -97.66 -87.35 -36.62
N LEU A 93 -98.20 -86.70 -37.65
CA LEU A 93 -97.73 -85.39 -38.14
C LEU A 93 -97.90 -84.29 -37.08
N LEU A 94 -98.97 -84.32 -36.29
CA LEU A 94 -99.15 -83.40 -35.15
C LEU A 94 -98.06 -83.60 -34.09
N LYS A 95 -97.77 -84.86 -33.70
CA LYS A 95 -96.65 -85.17 -32.79
C LYS A 95 -95.30 -84.71 -33.36
N GLN A 96 -95.04 -84.93 -34.64
CA GLN A 96 -93.82 -84.46 -35.30
C GLN A 96 -93.74 -82.92 -35.30
N LYS A 97 -94.84 -82.22 -35.59
CA LYS A 97 -94.93 -80.75 -35.54
C LYS A 97 -94.74 -80.21 -34.11
N ASP A 98 -95.24 -80.91 -33.09
CA ASP A 98 -95.05 -80.50 -31.69
C ASP A 98 -93.61 -80.74 -31.18
N VAL A 99 -92.96 -81.85 -31.60
CA VAL A 99 -91.52 -82.07 -31.39
C VAL A 99 -90.69 -81.01 -32.11
N LEU A 100 -90.95 -80.72 -33.38
CA LEU A 100 -90.24 -79.68 -34.13
C LEU A 100 -90.44 -78.28 -33.51
N ASN A 101 -91.62 -77.98 -32.96
CA ASN A 101 -91.86 -76.74 -32.22
C ASN A 101 -91.08 -76.69 -30.89
N GLU A 102 -90.82 -77.83 -30.25
CA GLU A 102 -89.95 -77.93 -29.07
C GLU A 102 -88.48 -77.74 -29.46
N ASP A 103 -88.01 -78.40 -30.53
CA ASP A 103 -86.65 -78.23 -31.05
C ASP A 103 -86.38 -76.79 -31.48
N VAL A 104 -87.32 -76.14 -32.19
CA VAL A 104 -87.21 -74.72 -32.56
C VAL A 104 -87.11 -73.82 -31.34
N ARG A 105 -87.97 -74.01 -30.31
CA ARG A 105 -87.89 -73.21 -29.07
C ARG A 105 -86.56 -73.42 -28.33
N ASN A 106 -86.06 -74.65 -28.27
CA ASN A 106 -84.77 -74.96 -27.64
C ASN A 106 -83.57 -74.42 -28.44
N LEU A 107 -83.65 -74.38 -29.78
CA LEU A 107 -82.63 -73.75 -30.63
C LEU A 107 -82.67 -72.23 -30.50
N THR A 108 -83.85 -71.59 -30.48
CA THR A 108 -83.98 -70.16 -30.20
C THR A 108 -83.39 -69.79 -28.85
N LEU A 109 -83.68 -70.57 -27.79
CA LEU A 109 -83.10 -70.34 -26.46
C LEU A 109 -81.57 -70.45 -26.45
N LYS A 110 -80.99 -71.43 -27.17
CA LYS A 110 -79.53 -71.56 -27.32
C LYS A 110 -78.90 -70.39 -28.09
N ILE A 111 -79.57 -69.89 -29.13
CA ILE A 111 -79.13 -68.72 -29.89
C ILE A 111 -79.17 -67.46 -29.02
N GLU A 112 -80.23 -67.28 -28.23
CA GLU A 112 -80.37 -66.18 -27.26
C GLU A 112 -79.24 -66.23 -26.21
N GLN A 113 -78.99 -67.39 -25.61
CA GLN A 113 -77.93 -67.60 -24.62
C GLN A 113 -76.52 -67.33 -25.18
N GLU A 114 -76.18 -67.87 -26.35
CA GLU A 114 -74.88 -67.59 -26.98
C GLU A 114 -74.77 -66.14 -27.46
N THR A 115 -75.89 -65.48 -27.83
CA THR A 115 -75.89 -64.04 -28.17
C THR A 115 -75.59 -63.18 -26.94
N GLN A 116 -76.24 -63.45 -25.80
CA GLN A 116 -75.98 -62.76 -24.53
C GLN A 116 -74.53 -62.98 -24.06
N LYS A 117 -74.05 -64.23 -24.10
CA LYS A 117 -72.65 -64.61 -23.78
C LYS A 117 -71.64 -63.95 -24.72
N ARG A 118 -71.96 -63.79 -26.01
CA ARG A 118 -71.15 -63.04 -26.98
C ARG A 118 -71.14 -61.54 -26.70
N CYS A 119 -72.26 -60.95 -26.26
CA CYS A 119 -72.32 -59.55 -25.84
C CYS A 119 -71.50 -59.28 -24.58
N LEU A 120 -71.57 -60.15 -23.56
CA LEU A 120 -70.75 -60.08 -22.35
C LEU A 120 -69.26 -60.14 -22.70
N THR A 121 -68.82 -61.21 -23.37
CA THR A 121 -67.40 -61.38 -23.76
C THR A 121 -66.89 -60.28 -24.70
N GLN A 122 -67.74 -59.70 -25.57
CA GLN A 122 -67.36 -58.53 -26.37
C GLN A 122 -67.18 -57.27 -25.51
N ASN A 123 -67.99 -57.08 -24.46
CA ASN A 123 -67.86 -55.95 -23.55
C ASN A 123 -66.64 -56.10 -22.62
N ASP A 124 -66.37 -57.31 -22.13
CA ASP A 124 -65.14 -57.62 -21.39
C ASP A 124 -63.90 -57.34 -22.27
N LEU A 125 -63.92 -57.78 -23.54
CA LEU A 125 -62.83 -57.51 -24.48
C LEU A 125 -62.64 -56.00 -24.75
N LYS A 126 -63.72 -55.20 -24.84
CA LYS A 126 -63.63 -53.73 -24.93
C LYS A 126 -63.00 -53.13 -23.68
N MET A 127 -63.41 -53.57 -22.49
CA MET A 127 -62.89 -53.08 -21.21
C MET A 127 -61.40 -53.44 -21.03
N GLN A 128 -61.02 -54.67 -21.35
CA GLN A 128 -59.61 -55.09 -21.37
C GLN A 128 -58.79 -54.30 -22.39
N THR A 129 -59.35 -54.02 -23.58
CA THR A 129 -58.68 -53.17 -24.60
C THR A 129 -58.45 -51.75 -24.10
N GLN A 130 -59.43 -51.16 -23.41
CA GLN A 130 -59.29 -49.84 -22.77
C GLN A 130 -58.23 -49.87 -21.66
N GLN A 131 -58.24 -50.88 -20.79
CA GLN A 131 -57.26 -51.05 -19.72
C GLN A 131 -55.83 -51.20 -20.26
N VAL A 132 -55.63 -52.00 -21.31
CA VAL A 132 -54.35 -52.13 -22.02
C VAL A 132 -53.89 -50.81 -22.64
N ASN A 133 -54.80 -49.99 -23.16
CA ASN A 133 -54.44 -48.67 -23.71
C ASN A 133 -54.04 -47.69 -22.60
N THR A 134 -54.74 -47.67 -21.46
CA THR A 134 -54.34 -46.88 -20.27
C THR A 134 -52.96 -47.30 -19.75
N LEU A 135 -52.70 -48.61 -19.67
CA LEU A 135 -51.39 -49.14 -19.27
C LEU A 135 -50.28 -48.75 -20.25
N LYS A 136 -50.53 -48.81 -21.58
CA LYS A 136 -49.58 -48.34 -22.60
C LYS A 136 -49.30 -46.84 -22.54
N MET A 137 -50.27 -46.03 -22.12
CA MET A 137 -50.06 -44.58 -21.89
C MET A 137 -49.18 -44.35 -20.67
N SER A 138 -49.45 -45.04 -19.56
CA SER A 138 -48.63 -45.01 -18.34
C SER A 138 -47.20 -45.50 -18.59
N GLU A 139 -47.03 -46.60 -19.34
CA GLU A 139 -45.71 -47.13 -19.73
C GLU A 139 -44.88 -46.11 -20.53
N LYS A 140 -45.52 -45.37 -21.45
CA LYS A 140 -44.86 -44.29 -22.20
C LYS A 140 -44.45 -43.12 -21.30
N GLN A 141 -45.33 -42.71 -20.38
CA GLN A 141 -45.05 -41.64 -19.43
C GLN A 141 -43.87 -42.01 -18.52
N LEU A 142 -43.89 -43.19 -17.91
CA LEU A 142 -42.81 -43.69 -17.06
C LEU A 142 -41.48 -43.85 -17.81
N LYS A 143 -41.51 -44.19 -19.11
CA LYS A 143 -40.31 -44.21 -19.97
C LYS A 143 -39.75 -42.81 -20.23
N GLN A 144 -40.61 -41.81 -20.45
CA GLN A 144 -40.18 -40.41 -20.59
C GLN A 144 -39.59 -39.86 -19.29
N GLU A 145 -40.24 -40.14 -18.15
CA GLU A 145 -39.78 -39.74 -16.82
C GLU A 145 -38.44 -40.38 -16.46
N ASN A 146 -38.27 -41.69 -16.67
CA ASN A 146 -37.01 -42.40 -16.43
C ASN A 146 -35.87 -41.85 -17.30
N ASN A 147 -36.12 -41.56 -18.59
CA ASN A 147 -35.13 -40.93 -19.46
C ASN A 147 -34.70 -39.54 -18.94
N HIS A 148 -35.66 -38.72 -18.49
CA HIS A 148 -35.37 -37.39 -17.94
C HIS A 148 -34.60 -37.47 -16.60
N LEU A 149 -34.96 -38.41 -15.73
CA LEU A 149 -34.23 -38.68 -14.48
C LEU A 149 -32.79 -39.16 -14.74
N MET A 150 -32.56 -39.98 -15.78
CA MET A 150 -31.23 -40.41 -16.20
C MET A 150 -30.38 -39.25 -16.77
N GLU A 151 -30.98 -38.35 -17.54
CA GLU A 151 -30.31 -37.13 -18.02
C GLU A 151 -29.95 -36.19 -16.87
N MET A 152 -30.89 -35.93 -15.95
CA MET A 152 -30.65 -35.11 -14.76
C MET A 152 -29.60 -35.74 -13.84
N LYS A 153 -29.60 -37.07 -13.67
CA LYS A 153 -28.54 -37.81 -12.97
C LYS A 153 -27.18 -37.56 -13.62
N MET A 154 -27.05 -37.70 -14.94
CA MET A 154 -25.77 -37.52 -15.63
C MET A 154 -25.25 -36.08 -15.51
N ASN A 155 -26.13 -35.09 -15.56
CA ASN A 155 -25.79 -33.68 -15.35
C ASN A 155 -25.32 -33.41 -13.90
N LEU A 156 -25.98 -33.99 -12.89
CA LEU A 156 -25.57 -33.89 -11.48
C LEU A 156 -24.25 -34.63 -11.22
N GLU A 157 -24.03 -35.79 -11.83
CA GLU A 157 -22.76 -36.54 -11.75
C GLU A 157 -21.60 -35.73 -12.36
N LYS A 158 -21.84 -35.04 -13.49
CA LYS A 158 -20.88 -34.12 -14.10
C LYS A 158 -20.57 -32.92 -13.19
N GLN A 159 -21.57 -32.20 -12.70
CA GLN A 159 -21.36 -31.05 -11.79
C GLN A 159 -20.61 -31.46 -10.51
N ASN A 160 -20.90 -32.65 -9.98
CA ASN A 160 -20.21 -33.19 -8.80
C ASN A 160 -18.77 -33.66 -9.12
N ALA A 161 -18.44 -33.98 -10.37
CA ALA A 161 -17.05 -34.17 -10.80
C ALA A 161 -16.31 -32.83 -10.95
N GLU A 162 -16.96 -31.81 -11.51
CA GLU A 162 -16.43 -30.44 -11.65
C GLU A 162 -16.14 -29.81 -10.27
N LEU A 163 -17.09 -29.84 -9.33
CA LEU A 163 -16.91 -29.37 -7.95
C LEU A 163 -15.80 -30.11 -7.19
N ARG A 164 -15.58 -31.41 -7.44
CA ARG A 164 -14.45 -32.15 -6.85
C ARG A 164 -13.11 -31.68 -7.41
N LYS A 165 -13.04 -31.35 -8.70
CA LYS A 165 -11.84 -30.79 -9.32
C LYS A 165 -11.57 -29.38 -8.79
N GLU A 166 -12.56 -28.50 -8.76
CA GLU A 166 -12.44 -27.15 -8.21
C GLU A 166 -11.95 -27.18 -6.75
N ARG A 167 -12.47 -28.11 -5.94
CA ARG A 167 -11.97 -28.33 -4.58
C ARG A 167 -10.52 -28.81 -4.55
N GLN A 168 -10.11 -29.73 -5.44
CA GLN A 168 -8.74 -30.22 -5.50
C GLN A 168 -7.77 -29.11 -5.95
N ASP A 169 -8.17 -28.28 -6.92
CA ASP A 169 -7.40 -27.13 -7.38
C ASP A 169 -7.25 -26.08 -6.24
N ALA A 170 -8.32 -25.86 -5.45
CA ALA A 170 -8.31 -24.96 -4.29
C ALA A 170 -7.50 -25.53 -3.08
N ASP A 171 -7.60 -26.82 -2.79
CA ASP A 171 -6.76 -27.52 -1.80
C ASP A 171 -5.27 -27.41 -2.18
N GLY A 172 -4.96 -27.39 -3.49
CA GLY A 172 -3.63 -27.11 -4.03
C GLY A 172 -3.17 -25.66 -3.79
N GLN A 173 -3.98 -24.67 -4.18
CA GLN A 173 -3.68 -23.25 -3.96
C GLN A 173 -3.50 -22.90 -2.47
N MET A 174 -4.32 -23.51 -1.59
CA MET A 174 -4.19 -23.34 -0.14
C MET A 174 -2.82 -23.81 0.37
N LYS A 175 -2.32 -24.92 -0.18
CA LYS A 175 -0.99 -25.42 0.17
C LYS A 175 0.12 -24.49 -0.36
N GLU A 176 0.04 -24.03 -1.60
CA GLU A 176 1.03 -23.08 -2.16
C GLU A 176 1.10 -21.78 -1.35
N LEU A 177 -0.05 -21.27 -0.89
CA LEU A 177 -0.12 -20.11 0.01
C LEU A 177 0.45 -20.40 1.40
N GLN A 178 0.31 -21.62 1.92
CA GLN A 178 0.95 -22.02 3.18
C GLN A 178 2.48 -22.14 3.03
N ASP A 179 2.97 -22.80 1.97
CA ASP A 179 4.39 -22.94 1.68
C ASP A 179 5.06 -21.54 1.51
N GLN A 180 4.36 -20.58 0.88
CA GLN A 180 4.77 -19.17 0.79
C GLN A 180 4.78 -18.46 2.17
N LEU A 181 3.74 -18.67 2.98
CA LEU A 181 3.64 -18.06 4.32
C LEU A 181 4.75 -18.57 5.27
N GLU A 182 5.14 -19.85 5.17
CA GLU A 182 6.26 -20.40 5.94
C GLU A 182 7.60 -19.80 5.50
N ALA A 183 7.80 -19.56 4.20
CA ALA A 183 8.98 -18.85 3.68
C ALA A 183 9.05 -17.39 4.16
N GLU A 184 7.94 -16.63 4.10
CA GLU A 184 7.87 -15.26 4.62
C GLU A 184 8.10 -15.19 6.14
N GLN A 185 7.60 -16.16 6.91
CA GLN A 185 7.90 -16.25 8.33
C GLN A 185 9.40 -16.47 8.59
N TYR A 186 10.06 -17.30 7.79
CA TYR A 186 11.50 -17.52 7.85
C TYR A 186 12.29 -16.23 7.53
N PHE A 187 11.97 -15.54 6.42
CA PHE A 187 12.61 -14.26 6.08
C PHE A 187 12.38 -13.19 7.16
N SER A 188 11.15 -13.04 7.68
CA SER A 188 10.89 -12.10 8.77
C SER A 188 11.69 -12.43 10.04
N THR A 189 12.01 -13.71 10.26
CA THR A 189 12.83 -14.15 11.40
C THR A 189 14.31 -13.82 11.18
N LEU A 190 14.84 -14.01 9.97
CA LEU A 190 16.19 -13.57 9.59
C LEU A 190 16.35 -12.05 9.76
N TYR A 191 15.43 -11.25 9.21
CA TYR A 191 15.49 -9.78 9.36
C TYR A 191 15.36 -9.33 10.82
N LYS A 192 14.55 -10.00 11.65
CA LYS A 192 14.48 -9.72 13.12
C LYS A 192 15.78 -10.05 13.86
N THR A 193 16.57 -11.01 13.36
CA THR A 193 17.90 -11.33 13.90
C THR A 193 18.94 -10.31 13.43
N GLN A 194 18.99 -10.00 12.14
CA GLN A 194 19.90 -8.97 11.58
C GLN A 194 19.69 -7.59 12.23
N VAL A 195 18.43 -7.18 12.45
CA VAL A 195 18.08 -5.93 13.16
C VAL A 195 18.45 -5.96 14.65
N ARG A 196 18.69 -7.14 15.23
CA ARG A 196 19.20 -7.29 16.60
C ARG A 196 20.72 -7.20 16.63
N GLU A 197 21.40 -7.95 15.77
CA GLU A 197 22.86 -7.94 15.62
C GLU A 197 23.38 -6.54 15.32
N LEU A 198 22.73 -5.81 14.39
CA LEU A 198 23.08 -4.41 14.08
C LEU A 198 22.81 -3.44 15.25
N LYS A 199 21.87 -3.73 16.15
CA LYS A 199 21.64 -2.93 17.37
C LYS A 199 22.71 -3.22 18.41
N GLU A 200 23.02 -4.49 18.65
CA GLU A 200 24.08 -4.93 19.55
C GLU A 200 25.43 -4.32 19.11
N GLU A 201 25.76 -4.37 17.81
CA GLU A 201 26.95 -3.71 17.24
C GLU A 201 26.92 -2.17 17.41
N CYS A 202 25.76 -1.52 17.24
CA CYS A 202 25.62 -0.07 17.47
C CYS A 202 25.76 0.29 18.96
N GLU A 203 25.28 -0.54 19.88
CA GLU A 203 25.40 -0.36 21.32
C GLU A 203 26.84 -0.57 21.79
N GLU A 204 27.56 -1.57 21.26
CA GLU A 204 29.00 -1.75 21.48
C GLU A 204 29.83 -0.58 20.94
N LYS A 205 29.58 -0.14 19.69
CA LYS A 205 30.24 1.04 19.12
C LYS A 205 29.95 2.31 19.93
N THR A 206 28.73 2.46 20.45
CA THR A 206 28.35 3.57 21.34
C THR A 206 29.08 3.49 22.70
N LYS A 207 29.26 2.29 23.25
CA LYS A 207 30.01 2.05 24.49
C LYS A 207 31.49 2.37 24.30
N LEU A 208 32.13 1.85 23.25
CA LEU A 208 33.52 2.13 22.91
C LEU A 208 33.75 3.62 22.64
N GLY A 209 32.81 4.30 21.99
CA GLY A 209 32.86 5.75 21.78
C GLY A 209 32.84 6.56 23.08
N LYS A 210 32.09 6.11 24.09
CA LYS A 210 32.11 6.73 25.44
C LYS A 210 33.42 6.46 26.16
N GLU A 211 33.93 5.23 26.12
CA GLU A 211 35.22 4.85 26.73
C GLU A 211 36.39 5.64 26.13
N LEU A 212 36.42 5.82 24.80
CA LEU A 212 37.41 6.66 24.13
C LEU A 212 37.26 8.15 24.45
N GLN A 213 36.03 8.67 24.57
CA GLN A 213 35.78 10.06 24.95
C GLN A 213 36.13 10.33 26.42
N GLN A 214 35.93 9.37 27.33
CA GLN A 214 36.42 9.45 28.71
C GLN A 214 37.95 9.47 28.73
N LYS A 215 38.61 8.52 28.05
CA LYS A 215 40.08 8.46 28.01
C LYS A 215 40.72 9.69 27.37
N LYS A 216 40.04 10.32 26.41
CA LYS A 216 40.43 11.63 25.86
C LYS A 216 40.35 12.74 26.91
N GLN A 217 39.34 12.73 27.79
CA GLN A 217 39.23 13.70 28.88
C GLN A 217 40.34 13.49 29.92
N GLU A 218 40.60 12.24 30.32
CA GLU A 218 41.70 11.89 31.25
C GLU A 218 43.05 12.41 30.74
N LEU A 219 43.39 12.17 29.47
CA LEU A 219 44.61 12.68 28.83
C LEU A 219 44.63 14.22 28.67
N GLN A 220 43.47 14.85 28.55
CA GLN A 220 43.32 16.32 28.48
C GLN A 220 43.55 16.95 29.86
N ASP A 221 43.04 16.34 30.92
CA ASP A 221 43.22 16.78 32.31
C ASP A 221 44.67 16.57 32.75
N GLU A 222 45.31 15.45 32.37
CA GLU A 222 46.75 15.23 32.54
C GLU A 222 47.60 16.29 31.83
N ARG A 223 47.25 16.64 30.57
CA ARG A 223 47.93 17.70 29.80
C ARG A 223 47.85 19.05 30.53
N ASP A 224 46.68 19.41 31.05
CA ASP A 224 46.48 20.71 31.70
C ASP A 224 47.15 20.78 33.08
N SER A 225 47.20 19.66 33.81
CA SER A 225 48.01 19.51 35.02
C SER A 225 49.51 19.72 34.73
N LEU A 226 50.04 19.08 33.67
CA LEU A 226 51.44 19.24 33.24
C LEU A 226 51.74 20.66 32.73
N ALA A 227 50.79 21.29 32.04
CA ALA A 227 50.94 22.68 31.57
C ALA A 227 51.02 23.66 32.74
N ALA A 228 50.16 23.52 33.75
CA ALA A 228 50.22 24.33 34.98
C ALA A 228 51.51 24.07 35.77
N GLN A 229 51.97 22.82 35.85
CA GLN A 229 53.25 22.50 36.51
C GLN A 229 54.45 23.12 35.76
N LEU A 230 54.41 23.17 34.43
CA LEU A 230 55.42 23.84 33.61
C LEU A 230 55.39 25.36 33.83
N GLU A 231 54.22 25.99 33.88
CA GLU A 231 54.07 27.43 34.16
C GLU A 231 54.59 27.82 35.55
N ILE A 232 54.30 27.02 36.58
CA ILE A 232 54.87 27.17 37.93
C ILE A 232 56.40 27.01 37.92
N THR A 233 56.92 26.11 37.08
CA THR A 233 58.38 25.88 36.97
C THR A 233 59.08 27.03 36.24
N LEU A 234 58.48 27.56 35.17
CA LEU A 234 58.98 28.72 34.42
C LEU A 234 58.97 29.99 35.28
N THR A 235 57.84 30.34 35.89
CA THR A 235 57.74 31.52 36.78
C THR A 235 58.70 31.44 37.97
N LYS A 236 58.95 30.24 38.51
CA LYS A 236 60.01 30.02 39.50
C LYS A 236 61.40 30.27 38.92
N ALA A 237 61.72 29.74 37.74
CA ALA A 237 63.01 29.94 37.09
C ALA A 237 63.29 31.42 36.76
N ASP A 238 62.27 32.14 36.27
CA ASP A 238 62.33 33.60 36.03
C ASP A 238 62.60 34.37 37.33
N SER A 239 61.92 34.00 38.42
CA SER A 239 62.15 34.61 39.74
C SER A 239 63.56 34.35 40.29
N GLU A 240 64.13 33.17 40.02
CA GLU A 240 65.49 32.84 40.41
C GLU A 240 66.53 33.55 39.53
N GLN A 241 66.28 33.69 38.22
CA GLN A 241 67.12 34.49 37.33
C GLN A 241 67.12 35.97 37.73
N LEU A 242 65.96 36.53 38.10
CA LEU A 242 65.88 37.89 38.62
C LEU A 242 66.66 38.05 39.94
N ALA A 243 66.51 37.11 40.87
CA ALA A 243 67.24 37.12 42.14
C ALA A 243 68.77 37.02 41.94
N ARG A 244 69.23 36.19 40.99
CA ARG A 244 70.65 36.11 40.59
C ARG A 244 71.13 37.42 39.97
N SER A 245 70.37 38.02 39.05
CA SER A 245 70.73 39.29 38.41
C SER A 245 70.90 40.43 39.44
N ILE A 246 70.02 40.49 40.45
CA ILE A 246 70.12 41.47 41.54
C ILE A 246 71.37 41.21 42.40
N ALA A 247 71.68 39.95 42.70
CA ALA A 247 72.89 39.59 43.45
C ALA A 247 74.19 39.87 42.66
N GLU A 248 74.19 39.65 41.34
CA GLU A 248 75.31 39.95 40.44
C GLU A 248 75.55 41.46 40.32
N GLU A 249 74.49 42.26 40.25
CA GLU A 249 74.57 43.73 40.27
C GLU A 249 75.11 44.25 41.61
N GLN A 250 74.57 43.77 42.75
CA GLN A 250 75.07 44.11 44.09
C GLN A 250 76.54 43.71 44.29
N TYR A 251 76.95 42.53 43.79
CA TYR A 251 78.34 42.10 43.84
C TYR A 251 79.24 43.00 42.97
N SER A 252 78.76 43.41 41.79
CA SER A 252 79.47 44.35 40.92
C SER A 252 79.69 45.71 41.60
N ASP A 253 78.68 46.24 42.30
CA ASP A 253 78.80 47.51 43.02
C ASP A 253 79.71 47.41 44.26
N LEU A 254 79.64 46.32 45.02
CA LEU A 254 80.57 46.06 46.13
C LEU A 254 82.03 45.92 45.65
N GLU A 255 82.27 45.29 44.49
CA GLU A 255 83.60 45.20 43.91
C GLU A 255 84.09 46.56 43.37
N LYS A 256 83.21 47.40 42.80
CA LYS A 256 83.52 48.80 42.47
C LYS A 256 83.88 49.60 43.73
N GLU A 257 83.11 49.48 44.80
CA GLU A 257 83.40 50.15 46.07
C GLU A 257 84.74 49.68 46.65
N LYS A 258 85.00 48.37 46.66
CA LYS A 258 86.29 47.79 47.06
C LYS A 258 87.45 48.34 46.22
N ILE A 259 87.31 48.44 44.90
CA ILE A 259 88.35 49.03 44.03
C ILE A 259 88.55 50.52 44.36
N MET A 260 87.49 51.29 44.60
CA MET A 260 87.60 52.68 45.03
C MET A 260 88.30 52.82 46.39
N LYS A 261 87.97 51.98 47.38
CA LYS A 261 88.64 51.97 48.69
C LYS A 261 90.09 51.50 48.62
N GLU A 262 90.40 50.52 47.78
CA GLU A 262 91.79 50.17 47.48
C GLU A 262 92.57 51.32 46.86
N LEU A 263 91.96 52.11 45.97
CA LEU A 263 92.60 53.30 45.37
C LEU A 263 92.77 54.44 46.39
N GLU A 264 91.75 54.75 47.19
CA GLU A 264 91.83 55.70 48.31
C GLU A 264 92.99 55.33 49.25
N ILE A 265 93.08 54.05 49.67
CA ILE A 265 94.14 53.56 50.56
C ILE A 265 95.51 53.64 49.87
N LYS A 266 95.63 53.27 48.58
CA LYS A 266 96.90 53.37 47.83
C LYS A 266 97.36 54.82 47.69
N GLU A 267 96.45 55.77 47.45
CA GLU A 267 96.77 57.20 47.37
C GLU A 267 97.17 57.76 48.75
N MET A 268 96.46 57.39 49.81
CA MET A 268 96.75 57.82 51.18
C MET A 268 98.09 57.27 51.68
N MET A 269 98.41 56.00 51.36
CA MET A 269 99.75 55.43 51.58
C MET A 269 100.83 56.13 50.75
N ALA A 270 100.54 56.51 49.50
CA ALA A 270 101.49 57.24 48.66
C ALA A 270 101.79 58.64 49.22
N ARG A 271 100.76 59.37 49.69
CA ARG A 271 100.90 60.66 50.38
C ARG A 271 101.73 60.53 51.66
N HIS A 272 101.40 59.59 52.55
CA HIS A 272 102.20 59.33 53.75
C HIS A 272 103.65 58.93 53.43
N LYS A 273 103.89 58.15 52.37
CA LYS A 273 105.25 57.81 51.94
C LYS A 273 106.02 59.02 51.40
N GLN A 274 105.36 59.91 50.65
CA GLN A 274 105.95 61.16 50.19
C GLN A 274 106.30 62.06 51.38
N GLU A 275 105.36 62.29 52.31
CA GLU A 275 105.58 63.05 53.53
C GLU A 275 106.76 62.51 54.36
N LEU A 276 106.90 61.18 54.45
CA LEU A 276 108.05 60.55 55.10
C LEU A 276 109.34 60.90 54.36
N THR A 277 109.41 60.75 53.04
CA THR A 277 110.62 61.13 52.27
C THR A 277 110.94 62.62 52.33
N GLU A 278 109.94 63.50 52.46
CA GLU A 278 110.13 64.95 52.65
C GLU A 278 110.64 65.26 54.07
N LYS A 279 110.15 64.56 55.09
CA LYS A 279 110.66 64.64 56.47
C LYS A 279 112.08 64.08 56.56
N ASP A 280 112.38 62.95 55.93
CA ASP A 280 113.71 62.35 55.86
C ASP A 280 114.70 63.27 55.13
N ALA A 281 114.31 63.89 54.02
CA ALA A 281 115.13 64.90 53.32
C ALA A 281 115.37 66.16 54.18
N THR A 282 114.36 66.58 54.95
CA THR A 282 114.49 67.69 55.91
C THR A 282 115.45 67.31 57.05
N ILE A 283 115.35 66.10 57.59
CA ILE A 283 116.28 65.56 58.62
C ILE A 283 117.69 65.49 58.06
N ALA A 284 117.89 64.97 56.84
CA ALA A 284 119.21 64.91 56.20
C ALA A 284 119.82 66.30 56.00
N SER A 285 119.02 67.30 55.60
CA SER A 285 119.46 68.71 55.49
C SER A 285 119.82 69.31 56.85
N LEU A 286 119.04 69.02 57.89
CA LEU A 286 119.34 69.43 59.27
C LEU A 286 120.61 68.73 59.80
N GLU A 287 120.82 67.45 59.51
CA GLU A 287 122.07 66.76 59.81
C GLU A 287 123.27 67.37 59.08
N GLU A 288 123.14 67.70 57.79
CA GLU A 288 124.18 68.36 57.00
C GLU A 288 124.58 69.70 57.66
N THR A 289 123.59 70.56 57.98
CA THR A 289 123.85 71.85 58.66
C THR A 289 124.41 71.68 60.08
N ASN A 290 124.03 70.61 60.80
CA ASN A 290 124.58 70.31 62.11
C ASN A 290 126.04 69.81 62.02
N ARG A 291 126.38 69.06 60.97
CA ARG A 291 127.76 68.65 60.65
C ARG A 291 128.62 69.86 60.26
N THR A 292 128.11 70.78 59.43
CA THR A 292 128.86 72.01 59.10
C THR A 292 129.07 72.88 60.34
N LEU A 293 128.03 73.13 61.14
CA LEU A 293 128.16 73.88 62.39
C LEU A 293 129.12 73.21 63.40
N THR A 294 129.15 71.87 63.46
CA THR A 294 130.13 71.13 64.26
C THR A 294 131.55 71.33 63.72
N SER A 295 131.74 71.33 62.39
CA SER A 295 133.02 71.64 61.76
C SER A 295 133.45 73.10 62.00
N ASP A 296 132.52 74.05 61.96
CA ASP A 296 132.79 75.47 62.19
C ASP A 296 133.18 75.71 63.65
N VAL A 297 132.53 75.04 64.61
CA VAL A 297 132.92 75.05 66.03
C VAL A 297 134.31 74.43 66.23
N ALA A 298 134.68 73.37 65.50
CA ALA A 298 136.02 72.80 65.54
C ALA A 298 137.08 73.74 64.92
N ASN A 299 136.76 74.41 63.81
CA ASN A 299 137.61 75.41 63.17
C ASN A 299 137.85 76.60 64.12
N LEU A 300 136.80 77.14 64.74
CA LEU A 300 136.89 78.22 65.74
C LEU A 300 137.66 77.80 67.00
N ALA A 301 137.62 76.52 67.38
CA ALA A 301 138.44 75.99 68.46
C ALA A 301 139.94 75.97 68.08
N ASN A 302 140.28 75.58 66.86
CA ASN A 302 141.65 75.63 66.33
C ASN A 302 142.16 77.07 66.21
N GLU A 303 141.35 78.00 65.69
CA GLU A 303 141.70 79.44 65.61
C GLU A 303 141.93 80.03 67.01
N LYS A 304 141.10 79.66 67.99
CA LYS A 304 141.29 80.03 69.40
C LYS A 304 142.61 79.48 69.95
N GLU A 305 143.00 78.26 69.61
CA GLU A 305 144.28 77.67 70.06
C GLU A 305 145.49 78.36 69.38
N GLU A 306 145.41 78.66 68.09
CA GLU A 306 146.42 79.49 67.40
C GLU A 306 146.56 80.87 68.07
N LEU A 307 145.46 81.56 68.37
CA LEU A 307 145.47 82.86 69.04
C LEU A 307 146.06 82.77 70.45
N ASN A 308 145.78 81.69 71.18
CA ASN A 308 146.32 81.44 72.52
C ASN A 308 147.83 81.16 72.48
N ASN A 309 148.33 80.47 71.45
CA ASN A 309 149.76 80.28 71.23
C ASN A 309 150.45 81.60 70.82
N LYS A 310 149.84 82.39 69.92
CA LYS A 310 150.33 83.73 69.55
C LYS A 310 150.38 84.70 70.75
N LEU A 311 149.44 84.60 71.68
CA LEU A 311 149.45 85.37 72.94
C LEU A 311 150.67 85.01 73.82
N LYS A 312 151.06 83.73 73.84
CA LYS A 312 152.15 83.20 74.66
C LYS A 312 153.53 83.65 74.18
N ASP A 313 153.77 83.62 72.86
CA ASP A 313 155.00 84.16 72.25
C ASP A 313 155.21 85.64 72.58
N VAL A 314 154.15 86.44 72.53
CA VAL A 314 154.19 87.88 72.88
C VAL A 314 154.52 88.10 74.35
N GLN A 315 154.08 87.21 75.25
CA GLN A 315 154.42 87.29 76.68
C GLN A 315 155.89 86.96 76.97
N GLU A 316 156.52 86.02 76.26
CA GLU A 316 157.95 85.76 76.43
C GLU A 316 158.82 86.89 75.85
N GLN A 317 158.44 87.44 74.68
CA GLN A 317 159.15 88.55 74.04
C GLN A 317 159.15 89.83 74.90
N LEU A 318 158.07 90.11 75.63
CA LEU A 318 157.96 91.25 76.55
C LEU A 318 158.90 91.20 77.78
N SER A 319 159.50 90.04 78.08
CA SER A 319 160.41 89.89 79.23
C SER A 319 161.88 90.20 78.92
N ARG A 320 162.31 90.04 77.66
CA ARG A 320 163.72 90.18 77.24
C ARG A 320 164.07 91.55 76.68
N LEU A 321 163.08 92.35 76.28
CA LEU A 321 163.26 93.66 75.65
C LEU A 321 163.20 94.83 76.64
N LYS A 322 163.79 94.69 77.84
CA LYS A 322 163.71 95.73 78.89
C LYS A 322 165.04 96.34 79.32
N ASP A 323 166.17 95.67 79.08
CA ASP A 323 167.50 96.14 79.53
C ASP A 323 168.49 96.48 78.39
N GLU A 324 168.14 96.24 77.12
CA GLU A 324 169.02 96.52 75.95
C GLU A 324 168.46 97.57 74.96
N GLU A 325 167.49 98.42 75.35
CA GLU A 325 167.11 99.60 74.54
C GLU A 325 167.95 100.85 74.88
N ILE A 326 169.27 100.71 74.75
CA ILE A 326 170.19 101.80 74.45
C ILE A 326 171.02 101.35 73.23
N SER A 327 171.05 102.17 72.16
CA SER A 327 171.61 101.84 70.82
C SER A 327 170.67 101.01 69.91
N ALA A 328 169.52 101.53 69.47
CA ALA A 328 169.31 102.61 68.49
C ALA A 328 169.15 102.17 67.02
N ALA A 329 168.44 103.01 66.25
CA ALA A 329 167.88 102.73 64.92
C ALA A 329 168.88 102.63 63.76
N ALA A 330 168.60 101.72 62.79
CA ALA A 330 168.85 101.90 61.35
C ALA A 330 168.10 100.85 60.48
N ILE A 331 167.63 101.26 59.28
CA ILE A 331 167.06 100.44 58.17
C ILE A 331 165.80 99.60 58.53
N LYS A 332 164.62 99.74 57.90
CA LYS A 332 164.08 100.70 56.92
C LYS A 332 164.67 100.71 55.48
N ALA A 333 164.42 99.66 54.69
CA ALA A 333 164.41 99.69 53.21
C ALA A 333 163.68 98.45 52.62
N GLN A 334 163.29 98.52 51.34
CA GLN A 334 162.66 97.48 50.48
C GLN A 334 161.25 96.98 50.90
N PHE A 335 160.14 97.15 50.14
CA PHE A 335 159.83 96.95 48.69
C PHE A 335 159.64 95.47 48.29
N GLU A 336 158.70 95.04 47.41
CA GLU A 336 157.45 95.62 46.86
C GLU A 336 156.71 94.52 46.02
N LYS A 337 155.38 94.66 45.81
CA LYS A 337 154.64 94.26 44.58
C LYS A 337 154.28 92.76 44.32
N GLN A 338 153.33 92.59 43.38
CA GLN A 338 152.89 91.38 42.63
C GLN A 338 151.87 90.41 43.30
N LEU A 339 150.87 89.85 42.59
CA LEU A 339 150.17 90.25 41.34
C LEU A 339 148.75 89.61 41.27
N LEU A 340 147.91 90.09 40.33
CA LEU A 340 146.51 89.70 40.05
C LEU A 340 146.39 88.82 38.77
N THR A 341 145.24 88.12 38.58
CA THR A 341 144.56 87.66 37.31
C THR A 341 144.41 86.15 36.98
N GLU A 342 143.41 85.82 36.12
CA GLU A 342 143.05 84.53 35.45
C GLU A 342 142.30 83.45 36.31
N ARG A 343 141.36 82.58 35.83
CA ARG A 343 140.86 82.20 34.48
C ARG A 343 139.42 81.53 34.47
N THR A 344 138.96 80.95 33.32
CA THR A 344 137.57 80.42 33.04
C THR A 344 137.58 79.05 32.27
N LEU A 345 136.52 78.36 31.72
CA LEU A 345 135.17 78.74 31.18
C LEU A 345 134.01 77.66 31.19
N LYS A 346 133.79 76.80 30.15
CA LYS A 346 132.57 75.94 29.90
C LYS A 346 132.82 74.69 29.00
N THR A 347 131.92 73.67 28.94
CA THR A 347 131.83 72.56 27.91
C THR A 347 130.40 71.89 27.83
N GLN A 348 130.14 70.94 26.89
CA GLN A 348 128.84 70.47 26.28
C GLN A 348 128.86 68.96 25.84
N ALA A 349 127.85 68.23 25.26
CA ALA A 349 126.36 68.25 25.25
C ALA A 349 125.67 67.14 24.34
N VAL A 350 124.74 66.33 24.87
CA VAL A 350 123.40 65.89 24.28
C VAL A 350 123.22 64.77 23.18
N ASN A 351 122.23 63.85 23.41
CA ASN A 351 121.45 62.91 22.51
C ASN A 351 122.15 61.65 21.86
N LYS A 352 121.49 60.56 21.41
CA LYS A 352 120.11 60.30 20.86
C LYS A 352 119.63 58.80 20.95
N LEU A 353 118.37 58.48 20.56
CA LEU A 353 117.67 57.15 20.59
C LEU A 353 117.85 56.23 19.34
N ALA A 354 117.68 54.89 19.49
CA ALA A 354 117.44 53.91 18.40
C ALA A 354 116.79 52.54 18.82
N GLU A 355 115.49 52.37 18.54
CA GLU A 355 114.75 51.25 17.86
C GLU A 355 114.89 49.70 18.15
N ILE A 356 113.79 48.97 17.84
CA ILE A 356 113.59 47.50 17.52
C ILE A 356 113.31 46.46 18.65
N MET A 357 112.09 45.86 18.67
CA MET A 357 111.80 44.37 18.52
C MET A 357 110.32 43.90 18.77
N ASN A 358 109.68 43.30 17.72
CA ASN A 358 108.85 42.04 17.72
C ASN A 358 107.48 41.91 18.50
N ARG A 359 106.45 41.07 18.16
CA ARG A 359 106.10 40.16 17.00
C ARG A 359 104.62 39.63 17.00
N LYS A 360 104.02 39.44 15.79
CA LYS A 360 103.08 38.37 15.27
C LYS A 360 101.62 38.11 15.79
N GLU A 361 100.61 38.39 14.94
CA GLU A 361 99.73 37.48 14.10
C GLU A 361 99.41 35.98 14.47
N PRO A 362 98.38 35.27 13.87
CA PRO A 362 97.36 35.62 12.83
C PRO A 362 95.90 35.03 12.98
N VAL A 363 95.12 35.06 11.88
CA VAL A 363 93.65 34.79 11.69
C VAL A 363 93.26 33.31 11.37
N LYS A 364 91.96 32.95 11.49
CA LYS A 364 91.32 31.79 10.79
C LYS A 364 90.03 32.16 10.04
N ARG A 365 89.69 31.38 8.99
CA ARG A 365 88.51 31.53 8.10
C ARG A 365 87.49 30.39 8.27
N GLY A 366 86.24 30.60 7.85
CA GLY A 366 85.24 29.54 7.65
C GLY A 366 85.34 28.85 6.28
N ASN A 367 84.58 27.76 6.09
CA ASN A 367 84.55 26.95 4.86
C ASN A 367 83.10 26.69 4.38
N ASP A 368 82.92 26.53 3.07
CA ASP A 368 81.68 26.09 2.41
C ASP A 368 81.86 24.67 1.83
N THR A 369 81.00 23.74 2.24
CA THR A 369 80.97 22.34 1.73
C THR A 369 79.58 21.69 1.72
N ASP A 370 78.49 22.42 1.98
CA ASP A 370 77.19 21.82 2.36
C ASP A 370 76.07 21.91 1.28
N VAL A 371 76.29 22.67 0.21
CA VAL A 371 75.25 22.95 -0.81
C VAL A 371 74.83 21.69 -1.60
N ARG A 372 75.79 20.87 -2.04
CA ARG A 372 75.53 19.74 -2.97
C ARG A 372 74.75 18.56 -2.36
N ARG A 373 74.65 18.47 -1.03
CA ARG A 373 73.83 17.44 -0.37
C ARG A 373 72.35 17.82 -0.43
N LYS A 374 72.05 19.08 -0.13
CA LYS A 374 70.71 19.67 -0.08
C LYS A 374 70.00 19.66 -1.44
N GLU A 375 70.70 19.79 -2.57
CA GLU A 375 70.06 19.74 -3.90
C GLU A 375 69.42 18.37 -4.24
N LYS A 376 70.07 17.25 -3.89
CA LYS A 376 69.49 15.91 -4.12
C LYS A 376 68.29 15.66 -3.23
N GLU A 377 68.37 16.09 -1.98
CA GLU A 377 67.31 15.98 -0.98
C GLU A 377 66.11 16.85 -1.35
N ASN A 378 66.34 18.08 -1.80
CA ASN A 378 65.30 18.97 -2.32
C ASN A 378 64.58 18.40 -3.56
N ARG A 379 65.29 17.78 -4.51
CA ARG A 379 64.66 17.08 -5.64
C ARG A 379 63.80 15.88 -5.22
N LYS A 380 64.25 15.12 -4.22
CA LYS A 380 63.48 13.99 -3.64
C LYS A 380 62.20 14.50 -2.96
N LEU A 381 62.33 15.52 -2.10
CA LEU A 381 61.19 16.18 -1.44
C LEU A 381 60.23 16.82 -2.43
N HIS A 382 60.70 17.35 -3.57
CA HIS A 382 59.81 17.86 -4.62
C HIS A 382 59.05 16.75 -5.36
N MET A 383 59.64 15.57 -5.58
CA MET A 383 58.91 14.41 -6.13
C MET A 383 57.90 13.86 -5.13
N GLU A 384 58.25 13.77 -3.85
CA GLU A 384 57.35 13.34 -2.78
C GLU A 384 56.19 14.32 -2.57
N LEU A 385 56.46 15.64 -2.55
CA LEU A 385 55.43 16.68 -2.53
C LEU A 385 54.50 16.61 -3.76
N LYS A 386 55.04 16.24 -4.93
CA LYS A 386 54.23 16.06 -6.13
C LYS A 386 53.34 14.82 -6.01
N SER A 387 53.87 13.67 -5.59
CA SER A 387 53.07 12.45 -5.42
C SER A 387 51.99 12.60 -4.35
N GLU A 388 52.26 13.33 -3.26
CA GLU A 388 51.26 13.57 -2.22
C GLU A 388 50.16 14.54 -2.69
N ARG A 389 50.49 15.54 -3.50
CA ARG A 389 49.48 16.37 -4.20
C ARG A 389 48.63 15.56 -5.16
N GLU A 390 49.22 14.62 -5.90
CA GLU A 390 48.48 13.73 -6.81
C GLU A 390 47.58 12.75 -6.03
N LYS A 391 48.05 12.14 -4.93
CA LYS A 391 47.22 11.32 -4.02
C LYS A 391 46.07 12.11 -3.39
N LEU A 392 46.32 13.32 -2.87
CA LEU A 392 45.28 14.18 -2.29
C LEU A 392 44.24 14.59 -3.34
N THR A 393 44.68 14.83 -4.57
CA THR A 393 43.78 15.11 -5.70
C THR A 393 42.94 13.88 -6.06
N GLN A 394 43.52 12.68 -6.06
CA GLN A 394 42.79 11.42 -6.25
C GLN A 394 41.78 11.15 -5.12
N GLN A 395 42.14 11.43 -3.86
CA GLN A 395 41.22 11.35 -2.72
C GLN A 395 40.08 12.37 -2.84
N MET A 396 40.36 13.62 -3.23
CA MET A 396 39.34 14.63 -3.47
C MET A 396 38.36 14.22 -4.58
N ILE A 397 38.87 13.69 -5.70
CA ILE A 397 38.03 13.15 -6.80
C ILE A 397 37.21 11.96 -6.31
N LYS A 398 37.80 11.06 -5.50
CA LYS A 398 37.08 9.94 -4.90
C LYS A 398 35.95 10.41 -3.99
N TYR A 399 36.21 11.31 -3.04
CA TYR A 399 35.18 11.83 -2.13
C TYR A 399 34.10 12.64 -2.87
N GLN A 400 34.45 13.36 -3.95
CA GLN A 400 33.46 14.03 -4.80
C GLN A 400 32.58 13.02 -5.56
N LYS A 401 33.14 11.89 -6.00
CA LYS A 401 32.38 10.80 -6.62
C LYS A 401 31.46 10.13 -5.59
N GLU A 402 31.97 9.80 -4.40
CA GLU A 402 31.19 9.20 -3.30
C GLU A 402 30.06 10.14 -2.86
N LEU A 403 30.29 11.46 -2.77
CA LEU A 403 29.22 12.46 -2.54
C LEU A 403 28.16 12.43 -3.64
N ASN A 404 28.54 12.36 -4.91
CA ASN A 404 27.60 12.32 -6.02
C ASN A 404 26.79 11.01 -6.04
N GLU A 405 27.40 9.89 -5.67
CA GLU A 405 26.74 8.57 -5.55
C GLU A 405 25.76 8.55 -4.38
N MET A 406 26.14 9.07 -3.21
CA MET A 406 25.22 9.26 -2.07
C MET A 406 24.07 10.22 -2.41
N GLN A 407 24.33 11.30 -3.14
CA GLN A 407 23.30 12.27 -3.55
C GLN A 407 22.30 11.65 -4.54
N ALA A 408 22.75 10.75 -5.41
CA ALA A 408 21.89 9.97 -6.30
C ALA A 408 21.04 8.95 -5.52
N GLN A 409 21.63 8.20 -4.59
CA GLN A 409 20.88 7.26 -3.74
C GLN A 409 19.81 7.98 -2.89
N ILE A 410 20.11 9.16 -2.34
CA ILE A 410 19.13 9.97 -1.61
C ILE A 410 17.95 10.38 -2.51
N ALA A 411 18.19 10.67 -3.79
CA ALA A 411 17.12 10.99 -4.75
C ALA A 411 16.27 9.75 -5.08
N GLU A 412 16.89 8.59 -5.25
CA GLU A 412 16.21 7.30 -5.49
C GLU A 412 15.35 6.87 -4.29
N GLU A 413 15.90 6.91 -3.07
CA GLU A 413 15.14 6.62 -1.83
C GLU A 413 14.00 7.63 -1.61
N SER A 414 14.20 8.90 -1.96
CA SER A 414 13.16 9.94 -1.92
C SER A 414 12.02 9.65 -2.91
N GLN A 415 12.33 9.22 -4.13
CA GLN A 415 11.36 8.82 -5.15
C GLN A 415 10.54 7.60 -4.68
N ILE A 416 11.22 6.53 -4.25
CA ILE A 416 10.57 5.31 -3.73
C ILE A 416 9.66 5.66 -2.54
N ARG A 417 10.08 6.57 -1.67
CA ARG A 417 9.28 7.04 -0.53
C ARG A 417 8.02 7.80 -0.95
N ILE A 418 8.06 8.59 -2.03
CA ILE A 418 6.87 9.23 -2.60
C ILE A 418 5.92 8.17 -3.18
N GLU A 419 6.43 7.21 -3.94
CA GLU A 419 5.62 6.15 -4.54
C GLU A 419 4.95 5.24 -3.50
N LEU A 420 5.66 4.89 -2.42
CA LEU A 420 5.08 4.16 -1.28
C LEU A 420 4.02 4.98 -0.54
N GLN A 421 4.22 6.29 -0.34
CA GLN A 421 3.19 7.16 0.26
C GLN A 421 1.96 7.28 -0.63
N MET A 422 2.13 7.40 -1.95
CA MET A 422 1.03 7.44 -2.92
C MET A 422 0.24 6.12 -2.96
N THR A 423 0.94 4.98 -2.83
CA THR A 423 0.33 3.65 -2.72
C THR A 423 -0.47 3.51 -1.42
N LEU A 424 0.09 4.00 -0.31
CA LEU A 424 -0.58 4.02 1.00
C LEU A 424 -1.83 4.90 0.97
N ASP A 425 -1.75 6.12 0.42
CA ASP A 425 -2.88 7.05 0.27
C ASP A 425 -4.02 6.42 -0.56
N SER A 426 -3.70 5.57 -1.55
CA SER A 426 -4.69 4.78 -2.29
C SER A 426 -5.32 3.69 -1.41
N LYS A 427 -4.52 2.85 -0.75
CA LYS A 427 -5.02 1.76 0.11
C LYS A 427 -5.85 2.27 1.29
N ASP A 428 -5.50 3.43 1.86
CA ASP A 428 -6.33 4.09 2.89
C ASP A 428 -7.71 4.49 2.35
N SER A 429 -7.81 4.93 1.08
CA SER A 429 -9.12 5.21 0.48
C SER A 429 -9.93 3.95 0.16
N ASP A 430 -9.26 2.84 -0.16
CA ASP A 430 -9.93 1.55 -0.35
C ASP A 430 -10.45 1.00 0.99
N ILE A 431 -9.69 1.21 2.08
CA ILE A 431 -10.14 0.93 3.45
C ILE A 431 -11.32 1.83 3.85
N GLU A 432 -11.34 3.11 3.47
CA GLU A 432 -12.50 3.99 3.64
C GLU A 432 -13.73 3.49 2.87
N GLN A 433 -13.56 3.04 1.62
CA GLN A 433 -14.64 2.45 0.83
C GLN A 433 -15.20 1.19 1.51
N LEU A 434 -14.35 0.26 1.93
CA LEU A 434 -14.77 -0.98 2.61
C LEU A 434 -15.48 -0.68 3.94
N ARG A 435 -14.99 0.29 4.73
CA ARG A 435 -15.68 0.75 5.95
C ARG A 435 -17.06 1.34 5.65
N SER A 436 -17.18 2.16 4.59
CA SER A 436 -18.45 2.75 4.17
C SER A 436 -19.44 1.68 3.68
N GLN A 437 -18.98 0.68 2.92
CA GLN A 437 -19.80 -0.47 2.49
C GLN A 437 -20.26 -1.31 3.69
N LEU A 438 -19.38 -1.61 4.65
CA LEU A 438 -19.74 -2.32 5.88
C LEU A 438 -20.75 -1.52 6.73
N GLN A 439 -20.63 -0.19 6.78
CA GLN A 439 -21.56 0.68 7.50
C GLN A 439 -22.95 0.71 6.81
N ALA A 440 -22.98 0.80 5.48
CA ALA A 440 -24.23 0.72 4.70
C ALA A 440 -24.93 -0.64 4.88
N LEU A 441 -24.17 -1.74 4.90
CA LEU A 441 -24.70 -3.08 5.18
C LEU A 441 -25.24 -3.21 6.61
N HIS A 442 -24.60 -2.59 7.60
CA HIS A 442 -25.10 -2.56 8.98
C HIS A 442 -26.47 -1.85 9.08
N ILE A 443 -26.57 -0.65 8.48
CA ILE A 443 -27.80 0.15 8.48
C ILE A 443 -28.93 -0.59 7.73
N GLY A 444 -28.60 -1.26 6.62
CA GLY A 444 -29.55 -2.11 5.90
C GLY A 444 -30.05 -3.32 6.71
N LEU A 445 -29.23 -3.86 7.62
CA LEU A 445 -29.60 -4.97 8.49
C LEU A 445 -30.57 -4.53 9.58
N ASP A 446 -30.26 -3.42 10.27
CA ASP A 446 -31.10 -2.86 11.35
C ASP A 446 -32.48 -2.37 10.85
N SER A 447 -32.59 -2.00 9.56
CA SER A 447 -33.86 -1.64 8.92
C SER A 447 -34.80 -2.83 8.64
N SER A 448 -34.43 -4.06 9.05
CA SER A 448 -35.25 -5.28 8.87
C SER A 448 -36.30 -5.51 9.96
N SER A 449 -36.55 -4.53 10.83
CA SER A 449 -37.48 -4.65 11.97
C SER A 449 -38.88 -4.11 11.67
N ILE A 450 -39.90 -4.68 12.32
CA ILE A 450 -41.31 -4.57 11.92
C ILE A 450 -41.92 -3.20 12.30
N GLY A 451 -42.49 -2.48 11.32
CA GLY A 451 -43.16 -1.21 11.54
C GLY A 451 -44.03 -0.74 10.37
N SER A 452 -45.20 -1.35 10.16
CA SER A 452 -46.14 -0.94 9.09
C SER A 452 -46.89 0.35 9.43
N GLY A 453 -46.73 1.39 8.61
CA GLY A 453 -47.55 2.61 8.68
C GLY A 453 -47.37 3.50 7.44
N PRO A 454 -48.44 3.85 6.70
CA PRO A 454 -48.35 4.76 5.56
C PRO A 454 -48.37 6.23 6.03
N GLY A 455 -47.44 7.04 5.52
CA GLY A 455 -47.36 8.48 5.73
C GLY A 455 -46.62 9.13 4.56
N ASP A 456 -47.08 10.30 4.12
CA ASP A 456 -46.66 10.90 2.85
C ASP A 456 -45.25 11.51 2.85
N ALA A 457 -44.67 11.46 1.64
CA ALA A 457 -43.64 12.32 1.06
C ALA A 457 -42.87 13.31 1.95
N GLU A 458 -41.58 13.04 2.12
CA GLU A 458 -40.53 13.87 1.51
C GLU A 458 -39.56 12.94 0.77
N ALA A 459 -39.15 13.29 -0.45
CA ALA A 459 -38.29 12.44 -1.29
C ALA A 459 -36.80 12.78 -1.09
N ASP A 460 -36.30 12.59 0.13
CA ASP A 460 -34.86 12.67 0.39
C ASP A 460 -34.13 11.45 -0.19
N ASP A 461 -32.96 11.67 -0.78
CA ASP A 461 -32.25 10.68 -1.60
C ASP A 461 -31.56 9.64 -0.71
N GLY A 462 -32.32 8.63 -0.28
CA GLY A 462 -31.93 7.59 0.68
C GLY A 462 -30.79 6.65 0.26
N PHE A 463 -29.99 7.00 -0.75
CA PHE A 463 -28.71 6.34 -1.02
C PHE A 463 -27.60 6.94 -0.16
N PRO A 464 -26.77 6.11 0.53
CA PRO A 464 -25.60 6.62 1.23
C PRO A 464 -24.66 7.31 0.24
N GLU A 465 -24.19 8.53 0.59
CA GLU A 465 -23.52 9.44 -0.35
C GLU A 465 -22.45 8.73 -1.20
N SER A 466 -22.78 8.49 -2.47
CA SER A 466 -21.88 7.79 -3.39
C SER A 466 -20.53 8.51 -3.47
N ARG A 467 -19.45 7.75 -3.21
CA ARG A 467 -18.05 8.19 -3.29
C ARG A 467 -17.87 9.01 -4.57
N LEU A 468 -17.32 10.22 -4.45
CA LEU A 468 -17.11 11.08 -5.61
C LEU A 468 -15.93 10.53 -6.42
N GLU A 469 -16.23 9.62 -7.34
CA GLU A 469 -15.31 9.07 -8.32
C GLU A 469 -15.86 9.20 -9.75
N GLY A 470 -14.97 9.19 -10.73
CA GLY A 470 -15.31 9.29 -12.15
C GLY A 470 -14.15 9.80 -13.01
N TRP A 471 -14.37 9.83 -14.32
CA TRP A 471 -13.34 10.23 -15.28
C TRP A 471 -13.30 11.76 -15.48
N LEU A 472 -12.13 12.36 -15.31
CA LEU A 472 -11.83 13.77 -15.61
C LEU A 472 -10.62 13.85 -16.53
N SER A 473 -10.47 14.94 -17.29
CA SER A 473 -9.33 15.10 -18.20
C SER A 473 -8.42 16.25 -17.80
N LEU A 474 -7.10 16.01 -17.82
CA LEU A 474 -6.05 16.96 -17.47
C LEU A 474 -5.37 17.49 -18.75
N PRO A 475 -4.88 18.74 -18.78
CA PRO A 475 -4.15 19.27 -19.95
C PRO A 475 -2.75 18.65 -20.08
N VAL A 476 -2.39 18.25 -21.30
CA VAL A 476 -1.05 17.73 -21.62
C VAL A 476 0.02 18.81 -21.41
N ARG A 477 1.07 18.50 -20.63
CA ARG A 477 2.19 19.44 -20.35
C ARG A 477 3.37 19.35 -21.35
N ASN A 478 3.28 18.52 -22.39
CA ASN A 478 4.38 18.33 -23.34
C ASN A 478 4.45 19.47 -24.38
N ASN A 479 5.64 20.06 -24.52
CA ASN A 479 5.88 21.30 -25.24
C ASN A 479 5.96 21.10 -26.77
N THR A 480 4.84 20.91 -27.48
CA THR A 480 4.75 21.18 -28.93
C THR A 480 3.32 21.25 -29.49
N LYS A 481 2.91 22.45 -29.92
CA LYS A 481 1.92 22.77 -30.98
C LYS A 481 0.50 22.14 -31.01
N LYS A 482 0.13 21.18 -30.15
CA LYS A 482 -1.26 20.71 -29.99
C LYS A 482 -1.72 20.87 -28.55
N PHE A 483 -2.90 21.47 -28.37
CA PHE A 483 -3.65 21.30 -27.13
C PHE A 483 -4.28 19.91 -27.11
N GLY A 484 -4.30 19.28 -25.94
CA GLY A 484 -4.81 17.93 -25.75
C GLY A 484 -5.16 17.69 -24.30
N TRP A 485 -6.22 16.91 -24.10
CA TRP A 485 -6.74 16.48 -22.80
C TRP A 485 -6.44 14.98 -22.62
N VAL A 486 -5.80 14.60 -21.52
CA VAL A 486 -5.58 13.20 -21.13
C VAL A 486 -6.57 12.85 -20.04
N LYS A 487 -7.43 11.87 -20.34
CA LYS A 487 -8.41 11.31 -19.41
C LYS A 487 -7.68 10.57 -18.29
N LYS A 488 -8.07 10.80 -17.04
CA LYS A 488 -7.60 10.11 -15.82
C LYS A 488 -8.82 9.70 -15.00
N TYR A 489 -8.75 8.56 -14.33
CA TYR A 489 -9.80 8.16 -13.39
C TYR A 489 -9.52 8.85 -12.05
N VAL A 490 -10.51 9.54 -11.47
CA VAL A 490 -10.33 10.37 -10.28
C VAL A 490 -11.23 9.89 -9.15
N ILE A 491 -10.68 9.81 -7.94
CA ILE A 491 -11.35 9.33 -6.72
C ILE A 491 -11.13 10.34 -5.59
N VAL A 492 -12.18 10.68 -4.86
CA VAL A 492 -12.10 11.58 -3.69
C VAL A 492 -12.40 10.82 -2.40
N SER A 493 -11.38 10.69 -1.55
CA SER A 493 -11.46 10.07 -0.21
C SER A 493 -11.95 11.08 0.84
N SER A 494 -11.83 10.77 2.13
CA SER A 494 -12.06 11.75 3.19
C SER A 494 -11.02 12.89 3.20
N LYS A 495 -9.75 12.60 2.81
CA LYS A 495 -8.59 13.49 2.95
C LYS A 495 -7.80 13.74 1.65
N LYS A 496 -7.97 12.93 0.61
CA LYS A 496 -7.13 12.90 -0.59
C LYS A 496 -7.98 12.90 -1.87
N ILE A 497 -7.44 13.45 -2.95
CA ILE A 497 -7.93 13.25 -4.32
C ILE A 497 -6.87 12.45 -5.07
N LEU A 498 -7.23 11.24 -5.48
CA LEU A 498 -6.36 10.28 -6.16
C LEU A 498 -6.65 10.31 -7.66
N PHE A 499 -5.62 10.40 -8.49
CA PHE A 499 -5.70 10.40 -9.95
C PHE A 499 -4.96 9.17 -10.51
N TYR A 500 -5.62 8.36 -11.33
CA TYR A 500 -5.09 7.14 -11.94
C TYR A 500 -5.11 7.24 -13.47
N ASP A 501 -4.16 6.58 -14.14
CA ASP A 501 -4.07 6.58 -15.60
C ASP A 501 -5.06 5.62 -16.25
N SER A 502 -5.28 4.48 -15.60
CA SER A 502 -6.25 3.47 -16.00
C SER A 502 -7.03 2.92 -14.80
N GLU A 503 -8.07 2.13 -15.06
CA GLU A 503 -8.74 1.35 -14.01
C GLU A 503 -7.85 0.19 -13.50
N GLN A 504 -6.88 -0.29 -14.31
CA GLN A 504 -5.86 -1.25 -13.86
C GLN A 504 -4.90 -0.63 -12.84
N ASP A 505 -4.57 0.66 -12.97
CA ASP A 505 -3.81 1.40 -11.95
C ASP A 505 -4.61 1.61 -10.66
N LYS A 506 -5.94 1.68 -10.72
CA LYS A 506 -6.82 1.70 -9.53
C LYS A 506 -6.71 0.36 -8.78
N GLU A 507 -6.82 -0.76 -9.48
CA GLU A 507 -6.69 -2.11 -8.91
C GLU A 507 -5.30 -2.36 -8.29
N GLN A 508 -4.24 -1.91 -8.97
CA GLN A 508 -2.87 -1.98 -8.46
C GLN A 508 -2.57 -0.92 -7.37
N SER A 509 -3.52 -0.03 -7.05
CA SER A 509 -3.37 1.10 -6.13
C SER A 509 -2.16 1.98 -6.45
N ASN A 510 -2.00 2.28 -7.75
CA ASN A 510 -0.82 2.83 -8.40
C ASN A 510 -1.03 4.27 -8.93
N PRO A 511 -1.55 5.24 -8.15
CA PRO A 511 -1.96 6.54 -8.69
C PRO A 511 -0.80 7.31 -9.34
N TYR A 512 -1.15 8.17 -10.30
CA TYR A 512 -0.25 9.08 -11.02
C TYR A 512 0.02 10.36 -10.23
N MET A 513 -1.00 10.84 -9.51
CA MET A 513 -0.95 12.04 -8.69
C MET A 513 -1.93 11.91 -7.53
N VAL A 514 -1.58 12.46 -6.37
CA VAL A 514 -2.43 12.57 -5.18
C VAL A 514 -2.41 14.01 -4.69
N LEU A 515 -3.59 14.57 -4.41
CA LEU A 515 -3.74 15.91 -3.83
C LEU A 515 -4.38 15.86 -2.44
N ASP A 516 -3.85 16.64 -1.50
CA ASP A 516 -4.37 16.71 -0.13
C ASP A 516 -5.54 17.70 -0.02
N ILE A 517 -6.71 17.22 0.46
CA ILE A 517 -7.93 18.02 0.59
C ILE A 517 -7.73 19.18 1.58
N ASP A 518 -6.98 18.95 2.65
CA ASP A 518 -6.60 19.97 3.64
C ASP A 518 -5.61 21.03 3.09
N LYS A 519 -5.10 20.84 1.88
CA LYS A 519 -4.20 21.76 1.16
C LYS A 519 -4.86 22.44 -0.05
N LEU A 520 -6.15 22.22 -0.28
CA LEU A 520 -6.93 22.91 -1.31
C LEU A 520 -7.34 24.30 -0.82
N PHE A 521 -7.15 25.31 -1.67
CA PHE A 521 -7.50 26.71 -1.38
C PHE A 521 -8.88 27.06 -1.91
N HIS A 522 -9.16 26.70 -3.17
CA HIS A 522 -10.51 26.80 -3.75
C HIS A 522 -10.71 25.82 -4.90
N VAL A 523 -11.98 25.51 -5.19
CA VAL A 523 -12.43 24.85 -6.41
C VAL A 523 -13.53 25.69 -7.04
N ARG A 524 -13.42 26.02 -8.33
CA ARG A 524 -14.38 26.89 -9.03
C ARG A 524 -14.52 26.59 -10.53
N PRO A 525 -15.64 26.95 -11.18
CA PRO A 525 -15.72 27.05 -12.62
C PRO A 525 -14.66 28.00 -13.19
N VAL A 526 -14.18 27.71 -14.40
CA VAL A 526 -13.30 28.63 -15.14
C VAL A 526 -14.09 29.58 -16.01
N THR A 527 -13.44 30.68 -16.39
CA THR A 527 -13.95 31.72 -17.29
C THR A 527 -13.04 31.85 -18.51
N GLN A 528 -13.47 32.60 -19.53
CA GLN A 528 -12.69 32.79 -20.76
C GLN A 528 -11.28 33.35 -20.52
N THR A 529 -11.08 34.13 -19.46
CA THR A 529 -9.79 34.69 -19.05
C THR A 529 -8.86 33.66 -18.38
N ASP A 530 -9.39 32.60 -17.79
CA ASP A 530 -8.59 31.54 -17.16
C ASP A 530 -8.00 30.56 -18.19
N VAL A 531 -8.68 30.38 -19.33
CA VAL A 531 -8.39 29.32 -20.33
C VAL A 531 -8.41 29.85 -21.77
N TYR A 532 -7.61 30.87 -22.05
CA TYR A 532 -7.55 31.59 -23.35
C TYR A 532 -7.19 30.76 -24.60
N ARG A 533 -6.93 29.44 -24.47
CA ARG A 533 -6.63 28.51 -25.57
C ARG A 533 -7.61 27.32 -25.68
N ALA A 534 -8.62 27.23 -24.81
CA ALA A 534 -9.66 26.20 -24.90
C ALA A 534 -10.75 26.59 -25.91
N ASP A 535 -11.42 25.59 -26.52
CA ASP A 535 -12.63 25.84 -27.32
C ASP A 535 -13.74 26.37 -26.39
N ALA A 536 -14.49 27.38 -26.84
CA ALA A 536 -15.65 27.93 -26.12
C ALA A 536 -16.70 26.86 -25.72
N LYS A 537 -16.76 25.73 -26.44
CA LYS A 537 -17.61 24.56 -26.12
C LYS A 537 -17.07 23.69 -24.97
N GLU A 538 -15.79 23.83 -24.62
CA GLU A 538 -15.17 23.13 -23.49
C GLU A 538 -15.23 23.95 -22.21
N ILE A 539 -15.11 25.29 -22.29
CA ILE A 539 -15.05 26.19 -21.12
C ILE A 539 -16.12 25.93 -20.05
N PRO A 540 -17.43 25.74 -20.36
CA PRO A 540 -18.45 25.45 -19.34
C PRO A 540 -18.24 24.14 -18.57
N ARG A 541 -17.47 23.21 -19.15
CA ARG A 541 -17.18 21.88 -18.59
C ARG A 541 -15.83 21.81 -17.88
N ILE A 542 -15.05 22.89 -17.91
CA ILE A 542 -13.75 22.99 -17.22
C ILE A 542 -13.95 23.62 -15.83
N PHE A 543 -13.20 23.13 -14.84
CA PHE A 543 -13.06 23.75 -13.54
C PHE A 543 -11.59 23.82 -13.08
N GLN A 544 -11.31 24.73 -12.16
CA GLN A 544 -10.01 24.96 -11.55
C GLN A 544 -10.01 24.43 -10.12
N ILE A 545 -8.93 23.73 -9.75
CA ILE A 545 -8.51 23.49 -8.37
C ILE A 545 -7.24 24.32 -8.13
N LEU A 546 -7.23 25.13 -7.05
CA LEU A 546 -6.03 25.82 -6.56
C LEU A 546 -5.61 25.20 -5.22
N TYR A 547 -4.33 24.90 -5.04
CA TYR A 547 -3.81 24.13 -3.89
C TYR A 547 -2.34 24.42 -3.61
N ALA A 548 -1.86 24.04 -2.42
CA ALA A 548 -0.45 24.16 -2.04
C ALA A 548 0.43 23.12 -2.75
N ASN A 549 1.61 23.51 -3.25
CA ASN A 549 2.58 22.60 -3.88
C ASN A 549 3.02 21.45 -2.97
N GLU A 550 3.14 21.71 -1.66
CA GLU A 550 3.41 20.68 -0.63
C GLU A 550 2.28 19.63 -0.47
N GLY A 551 1.10 19.89 -1.04
CA GLY A 551 -0.04 18.99 -1.05
C GLY A 551 -0.21 18.22 -2.35
N GLU A 552 0.83 18.11 -3.19
CA GLU A 552 0.86 17.29 -4.41
C GLU A 552 1.97 16.23 -4.34
N SER A 553 1.57 14.97 -4.21
CA SER A 553 2.44 13.82 -4.46
C SER A 553 2.28 13.38 -5.91
N LYS A 554 3.37 13.28 -6.67
CA LYS A 554 3.36 12.87 -8.08
C LYS A 554 4.62 12.07 -8.40
N LYS A 555 4.50 10.99 -9.18
CA LYS A 555 5.64 10.16 -9.62
C LYS A 555 6.68 10.95 -10.42
N GLU A 556 6.23 11.84 -11.30
CA GLU A 556 7.11 12.77 -12.03
C GLU A 556 7.24 14.08 -11.24
N GLN A 557 7.66 14.00 -9.97
CA GLN A 557 8.15 15.17 -9.25
C GLN A 557 9.62 15.34 -9.65
N GLU A 558 9.85 16.11 -10.72
CA GLU A 558 11.17 16.67 -11.01
C GLU A 558 11.60 17.44 -9.77
N PHE A 559 12.43 16.83 -8.92
CA PHE A 559 13.14 17.55 -7.86
C PHE A 559 13.98 18.62 -8.54
N PRO A 560 13.69 19.91 -8.32
CA PRO A 560 14.65 20.94 -8.68
C PRO A 560 15.78 20.77 -7.66
N VAL A 561 16.79 20.00 -8.04
CA VAL A 561 18.12 20.10 -7.44
C VAL A 561 18.62 21.48 -7.85
N GLU A 562 18.18 22.52 -7.13
CA GLU A 562 18.58 23.89 -7.38
C GLU A 562 20.11 23.93 -7.41
N PRO A 563 20.74 24.30 -8.55
CA PRO A 563 22.17 24.47 -8.59
C PRO A 563 22.51 25.58 -7.61
N VAL A 564 23.24 25.24 -6.53
CA VAL A 564 23.73 26.18 -5.53
C VAL A 564 24.78 27.10 -6.19
N GLY A 565 24.28 28.08 -6.96
CA GLY A 565 25.08 28.81 -7.95
C GLY A 565 24.30 29.70 -8.93
N GLU A 566 23.00 29.49 -9.17
CA GLU A 566 22.23 30.40 -10.04
C GLU A 566 21.72 31.65 -9.30
N LYS A 567 21.89 32.82 -9.93
CA LYS A 567 21.61 34.12 -9.31
C LYS A 567 20.13 34.50 -9.43
N SER A 568 19.34 34.18 -8.41
CA SER A 568 18.02 34.75 -8.17
C SER A 568 18.12 36.29 -8.03
N ASN A 569 17.69 37.02 -9.07
CA ASN A 569 17.75 38.50 -9.13
C ASN A 569 16.64 39.19 -8.30
N TYR A 570 16.39 38.71 -7.08
CA TYR A 570 15.43 39.29 -6.14
C TYR A 570 15.96 39.26 -4.69
N ILE A 571 15.51 40.21 -3.87
CA ILE A 571 15.98 40.43 -2.50
C ILE A 571 14.83 40.13 -1.53
N CYS A 572 15.00 39.10 -0.70
CA CYS A 572 13.99 38.71 0.28
C CYS A 572 14.10 39.52 1.59
N HIS A 573 13.03 40.20 2.02
CA HIS A 573 13.01 40.94 3.29
C HIS A 573 11.60 41.10 3.89
N LYS A 574 11.44 40.80 5.20
CA LYS A 574 10.16 40.91 5.94
C LYS A 574 8.93 40.34 5.18
N GLY A 575 9.12 39.23 4.45
CA GLY A 575 8.08 38.55 3.65
C GLY A 575 7.87 39.08 2.22
N HIS A 576 8.64 40.08 1.78
CA HIS A 576 8.64 40.63 0.42
C HIS A 576 9.73 39.98 -0.44
N GLU A 577 9.48 39.87 -1.74
CA GLU A 577 10.48 39.55 -2.79
C GLU A 577 10.69 40.79 -3.66
N PHE A 578 11.75 41.55 -3.39
CA PHE A 578 12.03 42.80 -4.09
C PHE A 578 12.85 42.59 -5.36
N ILE A 579 12.33 43.04 -6.51
CA ILE A 579 13.03 43.06 -7.79
C ILE A 579 13.56 44.48 -8.05
N PRO A 580 14.81 44.67 -8.50
CA PRO A 580 15.32 45.97 -8.94
C PRO A 580 14.56 46.53 -10.14
N THR A 581 13.98 47.73 -9.97
CA THR A 581 13.13 48.41 -10.97
C THR A 581 13.56 49.87 -11.11
N LEU A 582 13.31 50.49 -12.27
CA LEU A 582 13.62 51.90 -12.53
C LEU A 582 12.40 52.61 -13.14
N TYR A 583 11.94 53.70 -12.51
CA TYR A 583 10.72 54.40 -12.92
C TYR A 583 11.03 55.71 -13.65
N HIS A 584 10.83 55.76 -14.96
CA HIS A 584 11.01 57.00 -15.74
C HIS A 584 9.78 57.94 -15.69
N PHE A 585 8.70 57.51 -15.02
CA PHE A 585 7.40 58.19 -14.92
C PHE A 585 6.96 58.37 -13.46
N PRO A 586 6.09 59.36 -13.13
CA PRO A 586 5.66 59.70 -11.77
C PRO A 586 5.31 58.51 -10.88
N THR A 587 6.19 58.22 -9.92
CA THR A 587 6.10 57.09 -8.97
C THR A 587 6.75 57.51 -7.64
N ASN A 588 6.12 57.25 -6.50
CA ASN A 588 6.64 57.64 -5.18
C ASN A 588 6.96 56.41 -4.32
N CYS A 589 7.90 56.59 -3.38
CA CYS A 589 8.34 55.55 -2.44
C CYS A 589 7.32 55.38 -1.32
N GLU A 590 6.80 54.18 -1.14
CA GLU A 590 5.81 53.89 -0.09
C GLU A 590 6.42 53.91 1.32
N ALA A 591 7.74 53.80 1.45
CA ALA A 591 8.43 53.90 2.75
C ALA A 591 8.66 55.36 3.20
N CYS A 592 9.00 56.29 2.29
CA CYS A 592 9.38 57.67 2.66
C CYS A 592 8.66 58.79 1.90
N MET A 593 7.66 58.46 1.08
CA MET A 593 6.87 59.35 0.20
C MET A 593 7.65 60.13 -0.87
N LYS A 594 8.99 60.10 -0.87
CA LYS A 594 9.85 60.77 -1.87
C LYS A 594 9.72 60.15 -3.27
N PRO A 595 9.99 60.90 -4.36
CA PRO A 595 9.99 60.36 -5.72
C PRO A 595 10.94 59.15 -5.90
N LEU A 596 10.44 58.08 -6.52
CA LEU A 596 11.22 56.96 -7.07
C LEU A 596 11.59 57.17 -8.55
N TRP A 597 11.24 58.32 -9.11
CA TRP A 597 11.27 58.56 -10.55
C TRP A 597 12.09 59.76 -10.96
N HIS A 598 12.67 59.68 -12.15
CA HIS A 598 13.30 60.80 -12.86
C HIS A 598 13.51 60.40 -14.33
N MET A 599 13.27 61.31 -15.29
CA MET A 599 13.15 60.94 -16.70
C MET A 599 14.42 60.39 -17.35
N PHE A 600 15.61 60.85 -16.93
CA PHE A 600 16.90 60.45 -17.54
C PHE A 600 17.75 59.51 -16.67
N LYS A 601 17.61 59.61 -15.35
CA LYS A 601 18.34 58.81 -14.36
C LYS A 601 17.46 58.64 -13.12
N PRO A 602 16.51 57.70 -13.11
CA PRO A 602 15.71 57.40 -11.92
C PRO A 602 16.59 56.86 -10.78
N PRO A 603 16.27 57.17 -9.51
CA PRO A 603 16.98 56.61 -8.37
C PRO A 603 16.74 55.08 -8.29
N PRO A 604 17.71 54.30 -7.77
CA PRO A 604 17.55 52.85 -7.64
C PRO A 604 16.33 52.49 -6.79
N ALA A 605 15.37 51.80 -7.40
CA ALA A 605 14.14 51.37 -6.75
C ALA A 605 14.02 49.85 -6.72
N LEU A 606 13.16 49.38 -5.82
CA LEU A 606 12.79 48.01 -5.62
C LEU A 606 11.26 47.90 -5.68
N GLU A 607 10.74 46.93 -6.42
CA GLU A 607 9.31 46.59 -6.44
C GLU A 607 9.11 45.17 -5.87
N CYS A 608 8.22 45.02 -4.88
CA CYS A 608 7.88 43.70 -4.37
C CYS A 608 6.99 42.94 -5.36
N ARG A 609 7.45 41.81 -5.88
CA ARG A 609 6.68 40.95 -6.81
C ARG A 609 5.34 40.46 -6.21
N ARG A 610 5.22 40.38 -4.88
CA ARG A 610 4.07 39.78 -4.18
C ARG A 610 2.94 40.76 -3.86
N CYS A 611 3.26 42.02 -3.58
CA CYS A 611 2.25 43.04 -3.22
C CYS A 611 2.48 44.41 -3.88
N HIS A 612 3.40 44.49 -4.84
CA HIS A 612 3.73 45.69 -5.64
C HIS A 612 4.20 46.92 -4.86
N ILE A 613 4.51 46.81 -3.56
CA ILE A 613 5.10 47.90 -2.78
C ILE A 613 6.43 48.38 -3.40
N LYS A 614 6.58 49.70 -3.55
CA LYS A 614 7.69 50.36 -4.24
C LYS A 614 8.53 51.15 -3.24
N CYS A 615 9.83 50.85 -3.13
CA CYS A 615 10.74 51.55 -2.22
C CYS A 615 12.11 51.87 -2.85
N HIS A 616 12.84 52.83 -2.28
CA HIS A 616 14.25 53.08 -2.67
C HIS A 616 15.14 51.94 -2.17
N LYS A 617 16.13 51.52 -2.98
CA LYS A 617 17.12 50.52 -2.58
C LYS A 617 17.90 50.94 -1.33
N ASP A 618 18.13 52.25 -1.16
CA ASP A 618 18.73 52.86 0.04
C ASP A 618 18.14 52.38 1.37
N HIS A 619 16.80 52.24 1.47
CA HIS A 619 16.16 51.81 2.72
C HIS A 619 16.55 50.37 3.09
N MET A 620 16.72 49.52 2.08
CA MET A 620 17.18 48.14 2.24
C MET A 620 18.68 48.08 2.57
N ASP A 621 19.51 48.81 1.82
CA ASP A 621 20.96 48.81 2.01
C ASP A 621 21.39 49.39 3.38
N LYS A 622 20.61 50.34 3.92
CA LYS A 622 20.84 50.97 5.24
C LYS A 622 20.15 50.24 6.41
N LYS A 623 19.38 49.17 6.14
CA LYS A 623 18.55 48.44 7.13
C LYS A 623 17.57 49.36 7.90
N GLU A 624 16.97 50.32 7.22
CA GLU A 624 15.99 51.22 7.83
C GLU A 624 14.68 50.46 8.11
N GLU A 625 14.23 50.44 9.38
CA GLU A 625 13.07 49.67 9.86
C GLU A 625 11.69 50.07 9.26
N ILE A 626 11.68 51.05 8.35
CA ILE A 626 10.51 51.75 7.81
C ILE A 626 9.63 50.85 6.91
N ILE A 627 10.18 49.77 6.34
CA ILE A 627 9.43 48.82 5.50
C ILE A 627 8.62 47.86 6.40
N ALA A 628 7.29 47.98 6.32
CA ALA A 628 6.35 47.10 7.00
C ALA A 628 6.36 45.67 6.41
N PRO A 629 6.05 44.62 7.20
CA PRO A 629 5.95 43.25 6.69
C PRO A 629 4.94 43.08 5.55
N CYS A 630 5.20 42.11 4.67
CA CYS A 630 4.33 41.85 3.52
C CYS A 630 2.94 41.38 3.97
N LYS A 631 1.90 42.17 3.65
CA LYS A 631 0.50 41.79 3.89
C LYS A 631 0.05 40.60 3.02
N VAL A 632 0.76 40.34 1.92
CA VAL A 632 0.61 39.14 1.09
C VAL A 632 1.64 38.09 1.55
N TYR A 633 1.61 37.75 2.85
CA TYR A 633 2.28 36.57 3.39
C TYR A 633 1.43 35.33 3.11
N TYR A 634 1.11 35.13 1.84
CA TYR A 634 0.50 33.92 1.31
C TYR A 634 1.22 33.61 0.01
N ASP A 635 1.90 32.47 -0.04
CA ASP A 635 2.95 32.28 -1.04
C ASP A 635 2.36 31.80 -2.37
N ILE A 636 1.94 32.76 -3.20
CA ILE A 636 1.41 32.49 -4.54
C ILE A 636 2.46 31.80 -5.43
N SER A 637 3.76 31.84 -5.09
CA SER A 637 4.79 31.04 -5.78
C SER A 637 4.68 29.53 -5.49
N THR A 638 4.09 29.15 -4.34
CA THR A 638 3.83 27.74 -3.99
C THR A 638 2.38 27.31 -4.26
N ALA A 639 1.51 28.21 -4.73
CA ALA A 639 0.14 27.89 -5.12
C ALA A 639 0.09 27.30 -6.54
N LYS A 640 -0.21 26.01 -6.66
CA LYS A 640 -0.40 25.34 -7.94
C LYS A 640 -1.85 25.41 -8.41
N ASN A 641 -2.01 25.43 -9.74
CA ASN A 641 -3.26 25.51 -10.47
C ASN A 641 -3.44 24.25 -11.32
N LEU A 642 -4.51 23.49 -11.09
CA LEU A 642 -4.90 22.35 -11.90
C LEU A 642 -6.24 22.63 -12.59
N LEU A 643 -6.25 22.49 -13.92
CA LEU A 643 -7.43 22.57 -14.76
C LEU A 643 -7.94 21.15 -15.02
N LEU A 644 -9.25 20.93 -14.87
CA LEU A 644 -9.92 19.65 -15.06
C LEU A 644 -11.14 19.83 -15.97
N LEU A 645 -11.21 19.04 -17.04
CA LEU A 645 -12.36 18.96 -17.94
C LEU A 645 -13.24 17.76 -17.53
N ALA A 646 -14.52 18.04 -17.22
CA ALA A 646 -15.56 17.02 -17.05
C ALA A 646 -16.20 16.64 -18.41
N ASN A 647 -16.93 15.52 -18.46
CA ASN A 647 -17.57 15.07 -19.69
C ASN A 647 -18.76 15.99 -20.06
N SER A 648 -19.52 16.46 -19.06
CA SER A 648 -20.65 17.41 -19.22
C SER A 648 -20.58 18.62 -18.26
N THR A 649 -21.48 19.59 -18.47
CA THR A 649 -21.57 20.80 -17.61
C THR A 649 -22.19 20.45 -16.26
N GLU A 650 -23.12 19.50 -16.24
CA GLU A 650 -23.81 19.00 -15.06
C GLU A 650 -22.84 18.19 -14.18
N GLU A 651 -21.95 17.40 -14.80
CA GLU A 651 -20.82 16.80 -14.09
C GLU A 651 -19.90 17.86 -13.50
N GLN A 652 -19.53 18.90 -14.26
CA GLN A 652 -18.67 19.98 -13.76
C GLN A 652 -19.28 20.66 -12.51
N GLN A 653 -20.58 20.94 -12.53
CA GLN A 653 -21.31 21.47 -11.37
C GLN A 653 -21.35 20.46 -10.20
N LYS A 654 -21.54 19.16 -10.46
CA LYS A 654 -21.49 18.09 -9.44
C LYS A 654 -20.11 18.02 -8.78
N TRP A 655 -19.03 18.00 -9.57
CA TRP A 655 -17.65 17.96 -9.11
C TRP A 655 -17.31 19.19 -8.27
N VAL A 656 -17.55 20.41 -8.78
CA VAL A 656 -17.32 21.65 -8.03
C VAL A 656 -18.12 21.65 -6.73
N SER A 657 -19.42 21.37 -6.77
CA SER A 657 -20.30 21.44 -5.58
C SER A 657 -19.92 20.42 -4.50
N ARG A 658 -19.50 19.22 -4.87
CA ARG A 658 -19.08 18.17 -3.92
C ARG A 658 -17.67 18.41 -3.40
N LEU A 659 -16.74 18.91 -4.22
CA LEU A 659 -15.39 19.26 -3.79
C LEU A 659 -15.39 20.47 -2.85
N VAL A 660 -16.11 21.56 -3.17
CA VAL A 660 -16.19 22.76 -2.32
C VAL A 660 -16.79 22.44 -0.94
N LYS A 661 -17.70 21.47 -0.83
CA LYS A 661 -18.20 20.97 0.47
C LYS A 661 -17.14 20.26 1.32
N LYS A 662 -16.09 19.70 0.71
CA LYS A 662 -14.99 18.98 1.38
C LYS A 662 -13.81 19.88 1.77
N ILE A 663 -13.68 21.08 1.22
CA ILE A 663 -12.60 22.03 1.60
C ILE A 663 -12.82 22.50 3.06
N PRO A 664 -11.79 22.44 3.94
CA PRO A 664 -11.90 22.97 5.30
C PRO A 664 -12.24 24.47 5.32
N LYS A 665 -13.34 24.85 5.97
CA LYS A 665 -13.85 26.25 6.01
C LYS A 665 -13.00 27.23 6.84
N LYS A 666 -11.83 26.81 7.31
CA LYS A 666 -10.78 27.66 7.91
C LYS A 666 -9.41 27.05 7.57
N PRO A 667 -8.41 27.85 7.19
CA PRO A 667 -7.03 27.38 7.16
C PRO A 667 -6.58 27.06 8.61
N PRO A 668 -5.79 25.99 8.83
CA PRO A 668 -5.12 25.79 10.10
C PRO A 668 -4.11 26.93 10.34
N ALA A 669 -3.94 27.35 11.60
CA ALA A 669 -2.90 28.31 11.94
C ALA A 669 -1.51 27.69 11.74
N PRO A 670 -0.50 28.44 11.26
CA PRO A 670 0.86 27.92 11.12
C PRO A 670 1.46 27.64 12.50
N ASP A 671 1.69 26.37 12.81
CA ASP A 671 2.39 25.94 14.03
C ASP A 671 3.88 26.31 13.93
N PRO A 672 4.45 27.12 14.85
CA PRO A 672 5.82 27.59 14.74
C PRO A 672 6.91 26.51 14.90
N PHE A 673 6.57 25.26 15.26
CA PHE A 673 7.57 24.25 15.64
C PHE A 673 7.44 22.89 14.92
N ALA A 674 7.38 22.91 13.59
CA ALA A 674 7.60 21.72 12.76
C ALA A 674 9.07 21.22 12.80
N ARG A 675 9.51 20.65 13.95
CA ARG A 675 10.77 19.90 14.05
C ARG A 675 10.55 18.41 13.75
N SER A 676 11.26 17.91 12.76
CA SER A 676 11.19 16.52 12.30
C SER A 676 11.63 15.50 13.37
N SER A 677 10.69 14.73 13.92
CA SER A 677 11.02 13.49 14.67
C SER A 677 9.80 12.55 14.79
N PRO A 678 9.89 11.29 14.34
CA PRO A 678 8.78 10.34 14.44
C PRO A 678 8.77 9.62 15.80
N ARG A 679 7.84 9.99 16.69
CA ARG A 679 7.57 9.22 17.91
C ARG A 679 6.11 9.27 18.36
N THR A 680 5.25 8.58 17.61
CA THR A 680 3.85 8.33 17.97
C THR A 680 3.75 7.41 19.19
N SER A 681 3.62 8.00 20.38
CA SER A 681 3.24 7.25 21.58
C SER A 681 1.74 6.90 21.53
N MET A 682 1.42 5.61 21.61
CA MET A 682 0.02 5.18 21.68
C MET A 682 -0.58 5.57 23.05
N LYS A 683 -1.51 6.52 23.06
CA LYS A 683 -2.44 6.70 24.19
C LYS A 683 -3.43 5.54 24.20
N ILE A 684 -3.13 4.50 24.96
CA ILE A 684 -4.08 3.44 25.29
C ILE A 684 -5.26 4.06 26.04
N GLN A 685 -6.46 3.84 25.53
CA GLN A 685 -7.71 4.31 26.14
C GLN A 685 -8.02 3.44 27.36
N GLN A 686 -8.28 4.06 28.52
CA GLN A 686 -8.58 3.32 29.76
C GLN A 686 -9.90 2.57 29.63
N ASN A 687 -9.81 1.24 29.52
CA ASN A 687 -10.98 0.38 29.39
C ASN A 687 -11.60 0.10 30.77
N GLN A 688 -12.94 0.04 30.85
CA GLN A 688 -13.64 0.04 32.14
C GLN A 688 -13.64 -1.35 32.81
N SER A 689 -13.51 -1.37 34.13
CA SER A 689 -13.36 -2.61 34.91
C SER A 689 -14.69 -3.33 35.11
N ILE A 690 -14.88 -4.46 34.41
CA ILE A 690 -15.99 -5.38 34.65
C ILE A 690 -15.63 -6.29 35.83
N ARG A 691 -16.30 -6.08 36.97
CA ARG A 691 -16.21 -6.98 38.13
C ARG A 691 -16.76 -8.37 37.80
N ARG A 692 -16.03 -9.42 38.18
CA ARG A 692 -16.61 -10.74 38.50
C ARG A 692 -16.13 -11.20 39.90
N PRO A 693 -16.93 -11.97 40.65
CA PRO A 693 -16.62 -12.26 42.06
C PRO A 693 -15.57 -13.36 42.21
N SER A 694 -14.74 -13.25 43.25
CA SER A 694 -13.83 -14.33 43.66
C SER A 694 -14.60 -15.45 44.36
N ARG A 695 -14.33 -16.72 44.00
CA ARG A 695 -14.76 -17.88 44.78
C ARG A 695 -13.72 -18.17 45.86
N GLN A 696 -14.18 -18.25 47.11
CA GLN A 696 -13.35 -18.73 48.22
C GLN A 696 -13.05 -20.23 48.06
N LEU A 697 -11.82 -20.61 48.38
CA LEU A 697 -11.42 -22.01 48.61
C LEU A 697 -11.19 -22.20 50.12
N ALA A 698 -11.63 -23.34 50.65
CA ALA A 698 -11.55 -23.65 52.08
C ALA A 698 -10.16 -24.19 52.47
N PRO A 699 -9.69 -23.93 53.71
CA PRO A 699 -8.40 -24.44 54.19
C PRO A 699 -8.52 -25.89 54.68
N ASN A 700 -7.76 -26.81 54.09
CA ASN A 700 -7.53 -28.13 54.69
C ASN A 700 -6.54 -28.02 55.85
N LYS A 701 -6.80 -28.75 56.94
CA LYS A 701 -5.86 -28.97 58.05
C LYS A 701 -4.95 -30.17 57.78
N PRO A 702 -3.77 -30.25 58.43
CA PRO A 702 -2.77 -31.26 58.13
C PRO A 702 -2.95 -32.56 58.92
N SER A 703 -2.51 -33.65 58.31
CA SER A 703 -1.90 -34.86 58.90
C SER A 703 -0.97 -35.47 57.85
#